data_AF-A0A1N5WP84-F1
#
_entry.id   AF-A0A1N5WP84-F1
#
_cell.length_a   1.000
_cell.length_b   1.000
_cell.length_c   1.000
_cell.angle_alpha   90.00
_cell.angle_beta   90.00
_cell.angle_gamma   90.00
#
_symmetry.space_group_name_H-M   'P 1'
#
loop_
_entity.id
_entity.type
_entity.pdbx_description
1 polymer ?
#
loop_
_entity_poly.entity_id
_entity_poly.type
_entity_poly.pdbx_seq_one_letter_code
_entity_poly.pdbx_strand_id
1 'polypeptide(L)'
;MSGRKHRSLIAPSVALGLALAFVPAEAIAAPARDPLSVGASASVRLDPATGHPRMIFKSGDYLTGPSKSPPEQIVLGYIRHNRARFGLSAAQVAQLKVTSSYLTNHNGVRQVTVGQLIDGIRVVGALLTATVDKQGRLVLIGGWLAASAAAGDVKITARQALDRAAAAQGAKAKEPVKGADNKNKGRQTFPNSYAQRLAKPHDVSAELVWFAPDHTSPLRPAWLTDVEASGASWTESLVDAATAQVLREQSRYQHSGPEGTVFTTQHPDATGAIRQVTPFTGIDGSWVADRLTQGNNVNAYRDEDGDNNASDTGNDAMRPQTPASGDPNHQHFNYPFTDAWRTNAAATQANLDADLDAITTQLFYYNNVMHDYLYGLGFDEASGNFQVDNFGRGGSGNDPVLAEAQDGWDFGCMTDPPNPVAIRCLNNANFGTPGDGSSPRMQMFMWQPGRPWRDGSLDGDVIAHEYGHGVSNRLVGGGSLGGGPQTGALGEGWSDTISFLKWNDNTVGEYVTNNTATGIRSQAYDTSTETWATFDPARGVHRNGEIWAATMFDIREAKGIGYTQQIVIDGMKNTVSSPTYLDARDGILAADMTNTGGANQCLLWRVFAGRGMGANASSSADQTTETADSTVPAQCMPTADAGGPYSTPEGTDVLLSAAGSTKGTDPSAGTLTTFEWDLDNDGQYDDATGQSVPFTRVGQDGVFTVGIRVTDSAGNADTDTAMVTVTNVAPSVTLNPIAATPENSGITFSGKISDPGWLDPLTATVNWDDGTGPQPVVGTLENTRPDATLTFSVPHIYGDNGVYAIEVCGSDDDTTTCATVNATITNVDPTAVISSDGQTTYNGQQAFITHAGEPIDVTGSSADPGSDDLTLTWTWGDGASETLTSLVNPPATDPAKSPSIQPRAVTAMKSHVYGDACLYTLTFATADDDGGSSEATATVIIAGNADRARSQGYWKVQYDAKPPNIFTQTQLTCYLAIVSFMSSVYGPLTVQQAHDIFSRTSSDPRALMSKQLLAAWLNFANGSYDLDTPVDTDGDGVANSTFGAAVAAAEAVYNNPAATKAHLLQQQKILERFNLRDGG
;
A
#
# COMPACT_ATOMS: atom_id res chain seq x y z
N MET A 1 -31.70 44.49 69.45
CA MET A 1 -32.89 45.36 69.49
C MET A 1 -33.97 44.66 68.66
N SER A 2 -35.11 44.23 69.21
CA SER A 2 -36.31 45.02 69.56
C SER A 2 -37.00 45.65 68.33
N GLY A 3 -38.24 45.31 67.96
CA GLY A 3 -39.14 44.26 68.50
C GLY A 3 -40.62 44.43 68.13
N ARG A 4 -41.47 43.45 68.56
CA ARG A 4 -42.96 43.35 68.43
C ARG A 4 -43.45 43.07 66.99
N LYS A 5 -44.33 42.10 66.68
CA LYS A 5 -45.53 41.46 67.31
C LYS A 5 -46.86 42.19 67.08
N HIS A 6 -47.74 41.59 66.25
CA HIS A 6 -49.11 41.13 66.55
C HIS A 6 -49.58 40.19 65.40
N ARG A 7 -50.10 38.97 65.65
CA ARG A 7 -51.48 38.57 66.08
C ARG A 7 -52.58 38.89 65.04
N SER A 8 -53.56 38.04 64.74
CA SER A 8 -53.80 36.61 65.08
C SER A 8 -55.05 36.07 64.32
N LEU A 9 -55.30 34.75 64.43
CA LEU A 9 -56.53 33.94 64.17
C LEU A 9 -56.37 32.96 63.00
N ILE A 10 -56.02 31.69 63.25
CA ILE A 10 -56.87 30.55 63.70
C ILE A 10 -57.67 29.93 62.53
N ALA A 11 -57.16 28.79 62.05
CA ALA A 11 -57.94 27.69 61.46
C ALA A 11 -58.28 26.66 62.55
N PRO A 12 -59.11 25.64 62.28
CA PRO A 12 -58.53 24.30 62.03
C PRO A 12 -59.27 23.51 60.92
N SER A 13 -58.63 22.62 60.15
CA SER A 13 -58.43 21.17 60.42
C SER A 13 -58.06 20.48 59.07
N VAL A 14 -57.74 19.18 58.85
CA VAL A 14 -57.13 17.97 59.49
C VAL A 14 -57.02 16.97 58.30
N ALA A 15 -56.08 16.05 58.10
CA ALA A 15 -54.97 15.45 58.89
C ALA A 15 -53.62 15.65 58.15
N LEU A 16 -52.41 15.60 58.74
CA LEU A 16 -51.69 14.54 59.50
C LEU A 16 -51.32 13.29 58.64
N GLY A 17 -50.10 12.73 58.66
CA GLY A 17 -48.84 13.00 59.40
C GLY A 17 -47.62 13.32 58.49
N LEU A 18 -46.44 13.75 58.96
CA LEU A 18 -45.41 13.08 59.81
C LEU A 18 -44.84 11.79 59.18
N ALA A 19 -43.53 11.53 59.06
CA ALA A 19 -42.28 12.30 59.39
C ALA A 19 -41.11 11.78 58.48
N LEU A 20 -39.79 12.02 58.61
CA LEU A 20 -38.89 12.65 59.61
C LEU A 20 -37.60 13.18 58.89
N ALA A 21 -36.53 13.57 59.61
CA ALA A 21 -35.20 14.04 59.11
C ALA A 21 -34.04 13.12 59.62
N PHE A 22 -32.73 13.23 59.31
CA PHE A 22 -31.76 14.31 59.00
C PHE A 22 -30.61 13.78 58.07
N VAL A 23 -30.04 14.51 57.09
CA VAL A 23 -28.88 15.49 57.13
C VAL A 23 -27.54 14.84 57.56
N PRO A 24 -26.40 14.92 56.80
CA PRO A 24 -25.70 16.16 56.38
C PRO A 24 -25.31 16.25 54.88
N ALA A 25 -24.41 17.19 54.51
CA ALA A 25 -24.25 17.70 53.15
C ALA A 25 -22.80 18.10 52.75
N GLU A 26 -22.51 18.02 51.45
CA GLU A 26 -21.56 18.80 50.63
C GLU A 26 -21.83 18.43 49.15
N ALA A 27 -21.57 19.23 48.10
CA ALA A 27 -21.05 20.60 48.01
C ALA A 27 -21.88 21.45 47.02
N ILE A 28 -21.45 22.67 46.70
CA ILE A 28 -22.21 23.64 45.89
C ILE A 28 -22.28 23.22 44.41
N ALA A 29 -23.50 23.05 43.89
CA ALA A 29 -23.81 23.04 42.46
C ALA A 29 -24.65 24.27 42.09
N ALA A 30 -24.49 24.78 40.87
CA ALA A 30 -25.31 25.86 40.33
C ALA A 30 -26.81 25.47 40.29
N PRO A 31 -27.75 26.43 40.39
CA PRO A 31 -29.17 26.12 40.45
C PRO A 31 -29.61 25.31 39.22
N ALA A 32 -30.20 24.14 39.47
CA ALA A 32 -30.76 23.30 38.42
C ALA A 32 -31.78 24.10 37.61
N ARG A 33 -31.59 24.14 36.27
CA ARG A 33 -32.52 24.83 35.37
C ARG A 33 -33.91 24.25 35.52
N ASP A 34 -34.92 25.12 35.52
CA ASP A 34 -36.33 24.71 35.52
C ASP A 34 -36.58 23.75 34.33
N PRO A 35 -37.08 22.51 34.55
CA PRO A 35 -37.23 21.51 33.50
C PRO A 35 -38.24 21.87 32.40
N LEU A 36 -38.98 22.99 32.56
CA LEU A 36 -39.89 23.57 31.57
C LEU A 36 -39.35 24.85 30.90
N SER A 37 -38.15 25.31 31.29
CA SER A 37 -37.54 26.52 30.73
C SER A 37 -36.98 26.31 29.33
N VAL A 38 -37.58 26.98 28.34
CA VAL A 38 -37.15 26.92 26.94
C VAL A 38 -35.86 27.74 26.77
N GLY A 39 -34.72 27.05 26.73
CA GLY A 39 -33.41 27.66 26.55
C GLY A 39 -33.24 28.41 25.22
N ALA A 40 -32.27 29.32 25.17
CA ALA A 40 -32.06 30.30 24.09
C ALA A 40 -31.70 29.72 22.70
N SER A 41 -31.61 28.39 22.55
CA SER A 41 -31.28 27.69 21.30
C SER A 41 -32.42 26.80 20.77
N ALA A 42 -33.66 27.00 21.22
CA ALA A 42 -34.84 26.38 20.61
C ALA A 42 -35.28 27.15 19.35
N SER A 43 -35.36 26.45 18.22
CA SER A 43 -35.87 26.97 16.95
C SER A 43 -37.38 27.21 17.04
N VAL A 44 -37.78 28.47 16.93
CA VAL A 44 -39.18 28.89 16.89
C VAL A 44 -39.53 29.32 15.47
N ARG A 45 -40.49 28.64 14.83
CA ARG A 45 -41.16 29.14 13.63
C ARG A 45 -42.45 29.85 14.08
N LEU A 46 -42.61 31.10 13.71
CA LEU A 46 -43.82 31.88 14.02
C LEU A 46 -44.89 31.68 12.94
N ASP A 47 -46.14 31.83 13.33
CA ASP A 47 -47.30 31.99 12.46
C ASP A 47 -47.33 33.45 11.96
N PRO A 48 -47.27 33.72 10.64
CA PRO A 48 -47.17 35.09 10.12
C PRO A 48 -48.36 36.00 10.45
N ALA A 49 -49.57 35.43 10.63
CA ALA A 49 -50.78 36.21 10.91
C ALA A 49 -50.88 36.63 12.38
N THR A 50 -50.43 35.79 13.31
CA THR A 50 -50.58 36.00 14.76
C THR A 50 -49.29 36.37 15.50
N GLY A 51 -48.12 36.14 14.90
CA GLY A 51 -46.82 36.33 15.56
C GLY A 51 -46.53 35.34 16.70
N HIS A 52 -47.33 34.27 16.84
CA HIS A 52 -47.18 33.24 17.86
C HIS A 52 -46.46 31.98 17.30
N PRO A 53 -45.84 31.12 18.13
CA PRO A 53 -45.17 29.91 17.65
C PRO A 53 -46.10 28.92 16.94
N ARG A 54 -45.91 28.77 15.62
CA ARG A 54 -46.48 27.70 14.80
C ARG A 54 -45.71 26.39 14.93
N MET A 55 -44.42 26.46 15.26
CA MET A 55 -43.62 25.32 15.68
C MET A 55 -42.52 25.76 16.65
N ILE A 56 -42.29 24.95 17.67
CA ILE A 56 -41.12 24.99 18.53
C ILE A 56 -40.47 23.61 18.45
N PHE A 57 -39.17 23.57 18.15
CA PHE A 57 -38.32 22.40 18.26
C PHE A 57 -36.92 22.86 18.68
N LYS A 58 -35.99 21.94 18.90
CA LYS A 58 -34.59 22.29 19.16
C LYS A 58 -33.70 21.38 18.34
N SER A 59 -32.78 21.96 17.58
CA SER A 59 -31.83 21.16 16.81
C SER A 59 -30.82 20.52 17.77
N GLY A 60 -30.61 19.21 17.65
CA GLY A 60 -29.67 18.43 18.47
C GLY A 60 -30.04 18.20 19.96
N ASP A 61 -31.18 18.68 20.45
CA ASP A 61 -31.58 18.55 21.87
C ASP A 61 -33.11 18.70 22.03
N TYR A 62 -33.63 18.63 23.26
CA TYR A 62 -35.05 18.56 23.59
C TYR A 62 -35.60 19.88 24.17
N LEU A 63 -36.92 20.06 24.15
CA LEU A 63 -37.62 21.22 24.72
C LEU A 63 -37.84 21.13 26.23
N THR A 64 -37.74 19.94 26.82
CA THR A 64 -37.80 19.69 28.26
C THR A 64 -36.77 18.65 28.68
N GLY A 65 -36.40 18.66 29.96
CA GLY A 65 -35.68 17.53 30.56
C GLY A 65 -36.54 16.25 30.62
N PRO A 66 -35.92 15.08 30.94
CA PRO A 66 -36.65 13.82 31.16
C PRO A 66 -37.72 13.93 32.24
N SER A 67 -38.82 13.19 32.09
CA SER A 67 -39.95 13.23 33.02
C SER A 67 -40.61 11.86 33.17
N LYS A 68 -41.19 11.62 34.35
CA LYS A 68 -42.03 10.43 34.64
C LYS A 68 -43.52 10.72 34.61
N SER A 69 -43.93 11.96 34.32
CA SER A 69 -45.33 12.31 34.10
C SER A 69 -45.86 11.69 32.80
N PRO A 70 -47.18 11.44 32.67
CA PRO A 70 -47.79 11.07 31.40
C PRO A 70 -47.47 12.10 30.29
N PRO A 71 -47.17 11.69 29.04
CA PRO A 71 -46.93 12.60 27.91
C PRO A 71 -47.99 13.70 27.75
N GLU A 72 -49.25 13.36 27.97
CA GLU A 72 -50.41 14.26 27.98
C GLU A 72 -50.24 15.43 28.98
N GLN A 73 -49.68 15.14 30.16
CA GLN A 73 -49.42 16.13 31.21
C GLN A 73 -48.14 16.93 30.95
N ILE A 74 -47.13 16.31 30.33
CA ILE A 74 -45.90 17.01 29.91
C ILE A 74 -46.24 18.11 28.88
N VAL A 75 -47.02 17.76 27.85
CA VAL A 75 -47.44 18.68 26.79
C VAL A 75 -48.34 19.80 27.35
N LEU A 76 -49.40 19.45 28.11
CA LEU A 76 -50.27 20.46 28.72
C LEU A 76 -49.54 21.33 29.75
N GLY A 77 -48.57 20.78 30.49
CA GLY A 77 -47.71 21.51 31.41
C GLY A 77 -46.82 22.53 30.70
N TYR A 78 -46.18 22.12 29.60
CA TYR A 78 -45.36 22.98 28.76
C TYR A 78 -46.17 24.15 28.18
N ILE A 79 -47.37 23.90 27.65
CA ILE A 79 -48.27 24.94 27.15
C ILE A 79 -48.71 25.89 28.28
N ARG A 80 -49.03 25.39 29.47
CA ARG A 80 -49.42 26.21 30.65
C ARG A 80 -48.31 27.13 31.11
N HIS A 81 -47.07 26.63 31.15
CA HIS A 81 -45.88 27.40 31.50
C HIS A 81 -45.63 28.48 30.42
N ASN A 82 -45.60 28.10 29.15
CA ASN A 82 -45.27 28.97 28.01
C ASN A 82 -46.47 29.74 27.41
N ARG A 83 -47.63 29.79 28.07
CA ARG A 83 -48.91 30.28 27.52
C ARG A 83 -48.85 31.64 26.83
N ALA A 84 -48.02 32.56 27.35
CA ALA A 84 -47.85 33.90 26.78
C ALA A 84 -47.17 33.89 25.40
N ARG A 85 -46.31 32.89 25.11
CA ARG A 85 -45.73 32.71 23.77
C ARG A 85 -46.82 32.32 22.77
N PHE A 86 -47.74 31.44 23.16
CA PHE A 86 -48.88 30.99 22.35
C PHE A 86 -50.07 31.99 22.31
N GLY A 87 -49.94 33.19 22.89
CA GLY A 87 -51.03 34.18 22.95
C GLY A 87 -52.19 33.88 23.91
N LEU A 88 -52.09 32.83 24.74
CA LEU A 88 -53.24 32.30 25.47
C LEU A 88 -53.38 32.86 26.90
N SER A 89 -54.59 33.31 27.22
CA SER A 89 -55.00 33.58 28.60
C SER A 89 -55.10 32.31 29.44
N ALA A 90 -55.06 32.44 30.77
CA ALA A 90 -55.23 31.31 31.69
C ALA A 90 -56.58 30.57 31.50
N ALA A 91 -57.63 31.29 31.07
CA ALA A 91 -58.95 30.70 30.78
C ALA A 91 -58.92 29.84 29.51
N GLN A 92 -58.30 30.33 28.43
CA GLN A 92 -58.16 29.57 27.17
C GLN A 92 -57.29 28.33 27.34
N VAL A 93 -56.24 28.38 28.18
CA VAL A 93 -55.43 27.19 28.48
C VAL A 93 -56.21 26.15 29.30
N ALA A 94 -57.21 26.56 30.09
CA ALA A 94 -58.12 25.63 30.78
C ALA A 94 -59.17 24.98 29.83
N GLN A 95 -59.39 25.56 28.65
CA GLN A 95 -60.26 25.05 27.59
C GLN A 95 -59.58 24.04 26.65
N LEU A 96 -58.27 23.78 26.83
CA LEU A 96 -57.53 22.80 26.05
C LEU A 96 -57.76 21.36 26.53
N LYS A 97 -57.95 20.43 25.60
CA LYS A 97 -58.01 18.99 25.85
C LYS A 97 -57.13 18.22 24.88
N VAL A 98 -56.57 17.11 25.34
CA VAL A 98 -55.95 16.11 24.46
C VAL A 98 -57.06 15.49 23.61
N THR A 99 -56.94 15.62 22.30
CA THR A 99 -57.88 15.07 21.29
C THR A 99 -57.41 13.72 20.76
N SER A 100 -56.09 13.47 20.77
CA SER A 100 -55.49 12.17 20.46
C SER A 100 -54.20 12.00 21.26
N SER A 101 -53.89 10.77 21.68
CA SER A 101 -52.57 10.45 22.24
C SER A 101 -52.27 8.97 22.10
N TYR A 102 -51.30 8.60 21.27
CA TYR A 102 -50.99 7.21 20.91
C TYR A 102 -49.49 6.92 20.88
N LEU A 103 -49.13 5.64 21.02
CA LEU A 103 -47.74 5.17 21.00
C LEU A 103 -47.34 4.81 19.58
N THR A 104 -46.18 5.30 19.14
CA THR A 104 -45.52 4.89 17.90
C THR A 104 -44.65 3.67 18.19
N ASN A 105 -45.19 2.48 17.95
CA ASN A 105 -44.62 1.21 18.41
C ASN A 105 -43.17 0.94 17.95
N HIS A 106 -42.73 1.46 16.81
CA HIS A 106 -41.39 1.19 16.27
C HIS A 106 -40.25 1.96 16.98
N ASN A 107 -40.55 3.05 17.70
CA ASN A 107 -39.55 3.89 18.37
C ASN A 107 -39.88 4.21 19.85
N GLY A 108 -41.08 3.87 20.32
CA GLY A 108 -41.52 4.12 21.69
C GLY A 108 -41.88 5.58 22.00
N VAL A 109 -42.00 6.42 20.98
CA VAL A 109 -42.42 7.82 21.10
C VAL A 109 -43.94 7.91 21.28
N ARG A 110 -44.42 8.84 22.11
CA ARG A 110 -45.84 9.18 22.21
C ARG A 110 -46.13 10.42 21.36
N GLN A 111 -47.05 10.30 20.41
CA GLN A 111 -47.65 11.45 19.75
C GLN A 111 -48.86 11.92 20.56
N VAL A 112 -48.98 13.23 20.77
CA VAL A 112 -50.04 13.87 21.57
C VAL A 112 -50.60 15.05 20.77
N THR A 113 -51.89 15.06 20.49
CA THR A 113 -52.59 16.19 19.88
C THR A 113 -53.50 16.85 20.93
N VAL A 114 -53.40 18.18 21.04
CA VAL A 114 -54.19 19.03 21.95
C VAL A 114 -55.03 19.98 21.11
N GLY A 115 -56.35 19.99 21.34
CA GLY A 115 -57.29 20.91 20.70
C GLY A 115 -58.06 21.77 21.69
N GLN A 116 -58.77 22.78 21.19
CA GLN A 116 -59.45 23.81 21.97
C GLN A 116 -60.98 23.67 21.94
N LEU A 117 -61.62 23.80 23.10
CA LEU A 117 -63.08 23.75 23.28
C LEU A 117 -63.60 25.01 23.99
N ILE A 118 -64.21 25.92 23.25
CA ILE A 118 -64.83 27.13 23.81
C ILE A 118 -66.33 26.85 23.99
N ASP A 119 -66.81 26.96 25.22
CA ASP A 119 -68.18 26.63 25.65
C ASP A 119 -68.65 25.22 25.24
N GLY A 120 -67.70 24.29 25.14
CA GLY A 120 -67.94 22.89 24.76
C GLY A 120 -67.96 22.63 23.25
N ILE A 121 -67.89 23.68 22.42
CA ILE A 121 -67.80 23.62 20.96
C ILE A 121 -66.31 23.63 20.55
N ARG A 122 -65.91 22.79 19.59
CA ARG A 122 -64.50 22.75 19.14
C ARG A 122 -64.18 23.91 18.21
N VAL A 123 -63.00 24.48 18.38
CA VAL A 123 -62.41 25.38 17.38
C VAL A 123 -61.84 24.49 16.26
N VAL A 124 -62.33 24.66 15.03
CA VAL A 124 -61.89 23.86 13.89
C VAL A 124 -60.50 24.29 13.44
N GLY A 125 -59.62 23.33 13.10
CA GLY A 125 -58.23 23.58 12.73
C GLY A 125 -57.28 23.87 13.91
N ALA A 126 -57.75 24.44 15.01
CA ALA A 126 -56.95 24.81 16.19
C ALA A 126 -56.46 23.59 16.99
N LEU A 127 -55.32 23.05 16.58
CA LEU A 127 -54.66 21.89 17.16
C LEU A 127 -53.16 22.17 17.34
N LEU A 128 -52.58 21.75 18.47
CA LEU A 128 -51.14 21.52 18.63
C LEU A 128 -50.87 20.02 18.62
N THR A 129 -49.95 19.57 17.76
CA THR A 129 -49.34 18.25 17.81
C THR A 129 -47.98 18.35 18.50
N ALA A 130 -47.72 17.43 19.41
CA ALA A 130 -46.52 17.38 20.24
C ALA A 130 -45.98 15.95 20.31
N THR A 131 -44.65 15.83 20.29
CA THR A 131 -43.94 14.55 20.24
C THR A 131 -43.13 14.38 21.52
N VAL A 132 -43.40 13.34 22.31
CA VAL A 132 -42.73 13.07 23.59
C VAL A 132 -42.02 11.72 23.52
N ASP A 133 -40.73 11.68 23.84
CA ASP A 133 -39.94 10.45 23.76
C ASP A 133 -40.19 9.46 24.91
N LYS A 134 -39.58 8.27 24.81
CA LYS A 134 -39.66 7.21 25.83
C LYS A 134 -39.03 7.56 27.19
N GLN A 135 -38.35 8.71 27.32
CA GLN A 135 -37.83 9.28 28.56
C GLN A 135 -38.66 10.47 29.07
N GLY A 136 -39.80 10.77 28.44
CA GLY A 136 -40.66 11.89 28.83
C GLY A 136 -40.10 13.26 28.46
N ARG A 137 -39.20 13.34 27.47
CA ARG A 137 -38.71 14.61 26.92
C ARG A 137 -39.60 15.06 25.77
N LEU A 138 -40.02 16.32 25.79
CA LEU A 138 -40.71 16.94 24.66
C LEU A 138 -39.70 17.22 23.53
N VAL A 139 -39.89 16.60 22.37
CA VAL A 139 -39.02 16.75 21.18
C VAL A 139 -39.40 17.99 20.38
N LEU A 140 -40.69 18.13 20.08
CA LEU A 140 -41.27 19.26 19.35
C LEU A 140 -42.72 19.51 19.79
N ILE A 141 -43.21 20.71 19.52
CA ILE A 141 -44.63 21.07 19.57
C ILE A 141 -44.96 22.09 18.48
N GLY A 142 -46.01 21.86 17.70
CA GLY A 142 -46.40 22.74 16.59
C GLY A 142 -47.84 22.57 16.13
N GLY A 143 -48.32 23.50 15.31
CA GLY A 143 -49.74 23.73 15.03
C GLY A 143 -50.14 25.14 15.48
N TRP A 144 -51.42 25.37 15.83
CA TRP A 144 -51.88 26.66 16.34
C TRP A 144 -53.07 26.51 17.30
N LEU A 145 -53.36 27.56 18.07
CA LEU A 145 -54.53 27.67 18.95
C LEU A 145 -55.10 29.09 18.86
N ALA A 146 -56.41 29.25 19.04
CA ALA A 146 -57.07 30.54 18.92
C ALA A 146 -56.88 31.39 20.19
N ALA A 147 -56.17 32.51 20.03
CA ALA A 147 -56.05 33.57 21.04
C ALA A 147 -57.27 34.51 21.05
N SER A 148 -58.03 34.59 19.96
CA SER A 148 -59.19 35.49 19.82
C SER A 148 -60.44 34.99 20.54
N ALA A 149 -61.31 35.93 20.95
CA ALA A 149 -62.57 35.62 21.60
C ALA A 149 -63.62 35.08 20.62
N ALA A 150 -64.56 34.27 21.10
CA ALA A 150 -65.70 33.78 20.32
C ALA A 150 -66.87 34.77 20.32
N ALA A 151 -67.52 34.96 19.17
CA ALA A 151 -68.63 35.90 18.99
C ALA A 151 -69.55 35.52 17.81
N GLY A 152 -70.86 35.73 17.98
CA GLY A 152 -71.88 35.59 16.93
C GLY A 152 -72.97 34.55 17.24
N ASP A 153 -74.10 34.66 16.53
CA ASP A 153 -75.30 33.83 16.75
C ASP A 153 -75.46 32.71 15.71
N VAL A 154 -75.96 31.54 16.13
CA VAL A 154 -76.41 30.48 15.21
C VAL A 154 -77.81 30.80 14.68
N LYS A 155 -77.91 31.21 13.42
CA LYS A 155 -79.17 31.58 12.75
C LYS A 155 -79.73 30.46 11.88
N ILE A 156 -78.92 29.55 11.33
CA ILE A 156 -79.39 28.39 10.53
C ILE A 156 -79.33 27.06 11.29
N THR A 157 -80.11 26.07 10.85
CA THR A 157 -80.05 24.69 11.37
C THR A 157 -78.98 23.84 10.68
N ALA A 158 -78.68 22.67 11.25
CA ALA A 158 -77.79 21.67 10.68
C ALA A 158 -78.21 21.25 9.27
N ARG A 159 -79.52 21.01 9.04
CA ARG A 159 -80.03 20.71 7.69
C ARG A 159 -79.92 21.88 6.73
N GLN A 160 -80.17 23.11 7.19
CA GLN A 160 -80.02 24.30 6.34
C GLN A 160 -78.55 24.53 5.91
N ALA A 161 -77.57 24.10 6.71
CA ALA A 161 -76.17 24.08 6.31
C ALA A 161 -75.88 22.97 5.28
N LEU A 162 -76.41 21.77 5.49
CA LEU A 162 -76.29 20.65 4.54
C LEU A 162 -76.89 20.98 3.17
N ASP A 163 -78.05 21.65 3.13
CA ASP A 163 -78.66 22.13 1.88
C ASP A 163 -77.78 23.12 1.12
N ARG A 164 -76.93 23.89 1.82
CA ARG A 164 -75.97 24.82 1.20
C ARG A 164 -74.72 24.11 0.68
N ALA A 165 -74.14 23.22 1.48
CA ALA A 165 -72.97 22.43 1.09
C ALA A 165 -73.27 21.46 -0.08
N ALA A 166 -74.47 20.89 -0.12
CA ALA A 166 -74.92 20.10 -1.26
C ALA A 166 -75.16 20.97 -2.51
N ALA A 167 -75.74 22.16 -2.35
CA ALA A 167 -76.00 23.07 -3.47
C ALA A 167 -74.72 23.64 -4.10
N ALA A 168 -73.64 23.80 -3.33
CA ALA A 168 -72.32 24.18 -3.83
C ALA A 168 -71.73 23.08 -4.74
N GLN A 169 -71.85 21.81 -4.34
CA GLN A 169 -71.57 20.62 -5.17
C GLN A 169 -72.59 20.39 -6.32
N GLY A 170 -73.43 21.38 -6.67
CA GLY A 170 -74.47 21.28 -7.69
C GLY A 170 -75.62 20.31 -7.38
N ALA A 171 -75.63 19.68 -6.20
CA ALA A 171 -76.61 18.69 -5.78
C ALA A 171 -77.81 19.31 -5.05
N LYS A 172 -78.93 18.57 -5.03
CA LYS A 172 -80.17 18.96 -4.34
C LYS A 172 -80.76 17.74 -3.66
N ALA A 173 -81.41 17.95 -2.52
CA ALA A 173 -82.09 16.87 -1.80
C ALA A 173 -83.22 16.30 -2.68
N LYS A 174 -83.22 14.98 -2.91
CA LYS A 174 -84.30 14.26 -3.59
C LYS A 174 -85.59 14.23 -2.77
N GLU A 175 -85.42 14.22 -1.45
CA GLU A 175 -86.45 14.14 -0.42
C GLU A 175 -86.01 15.00 0.77
N PRO A 176 -86.93 15.59 1.56
CA PRO A 176 -86.56 16.40 2.73
C PRO A 176 -85.76 15.58 3.76
N VAL A 177 -84.58 16.09 4.17
CA VAL A 177 -83.66 15.37 5.08
C VAL A 177 -84.33 15.02 6.41
N LYS A 178 -84.38 13.72 6.71
CA LYS A 178 -85.15 13.14 7.82
C LYS A 178 -84.29 13.04 9.08
N GLY A 179 -84.76 13.62 10.17
CA GLY A 179 -84.10 13.56 11.48
C GLY A 179 -84.56 14.68 12.43
N ALA A 180 -84.07 14.65 13.67
CA ALA A 180 -84.17 15.77 14.58
C ALA A 180 -83.08 16.80 14.25
N ASP A 181 -83.45 18.07 14.15
CA ASP A 181 -82.61 19.14 13.60
C ASP A 181 -82.54 20.30 14.60
N ASN A 182 -81.33 20.60 15.09
CA ASN A 182 -81.13 21.43 16.27
C ASN A 182 -80.01 22.46 16.04
N LYS A 183 -80.28 23.73 16.42
CA LYS A 183 -79.31 24.84 16.29
C LYS A 183 -78.27 24.89 17.41
N ASN A 184 -78.53 24.23 18.54
CA ASN A 184 -77.77 24.41 19.80
C ASN A 184 -77.12 23.09 20.27
N LYS A 185 -76.75 22.22 19.32
CA LYS A 185 -76.07 20.94 19.58
C LYS A 185 -74.93 20.74 18.57
N GLY A 186 -73.93 19.94 18.96
CA GLY A 186 -72.78 19.56 18.13
C GLY A 186 -73.15 18.62 16.97
N ARG A 187 -72.23 17.71 16.61
CA ARG A 187 -72.36 16.86 15.41
C ARG A 187 -73.70 16.12 15.36
N GLN A 188 -74.44 16.39 14.29
CA GLN A 188 -75.69 15.75 13.90
C GLN A 188 -75.45 15.01 12.58
N THR A 189 -76.09 13.84 12.42
CA THR A 189 -75.93 12.96 11.25
C THR A 189 -77.32 12.59 10.73
N PHE A 190 -77.48 12.55 9.41
CA PHE A 190 -78.75 12.34 8.73
C PHE A 190 -78.60 11.39 7.52
N PRO A 191 -79.64 10.60 7.18
CA PRO A 191 -79.67 9.81 5.95
C PRO A 191 -79.45 10.66 4.70
N ASN A 192 -78.45 10.30 3.91
CA ASN A 192 -78.02 11.09 2.75
C ASN A 192 -79.13 11.14 1.68
N SER A 193 -79.70 12.34 1.53
CA SER A 193 -80.79 12.62 0.59
C SER A 193 -80.31 13.35 -0.67
N TYR A 194 -79.01 13.69 -0.76
CA TYR A 194 -78.40 14.47 -1.84
C TYR A 194 -77.71 13.59 -2.89
N ALA A 195 -77.12 12.47 -2.45
CA ALA A 195 -76.29 11.58 -3.26
C ALA A 195 -76.90 11.13 -4.59
N GLN A 196 -76.23 11.39 -5.70
CA GLN A 196 -76.63 11.01 -7.05
C GLN A 196 -75.84 9.80 -7.54
N ARG A 197 -76.52 8.85 -8.20
CA ARG A 197 -75.96 7.63 -8.83
C ARG A 197 -75.16 6.66 -7.91
N LEU A 198 -75.09 6.93 -6.60
CA LEU A 198 -74.50 6.05 -5.59
C LEU A 198 -75.48 4.99 -5.09
N ALA A 199 -75.00 3.74 -4.96
CA ALA A 199 -75.81 2.60 -4.51
C ALA A 199 -75.92 2.46 -2.98
N LYS A 200 -74.91 2.98 -2.24
CA LYS A 200 -74.85 3.01 -0.77
C LYS A 200 -74.09 4.27 -0.31
N PRO A 201 -74.69 5.46 -0.44
CA PRO A 201 -74.01 6.69 -0.03
C PRO A 201 -73.82 6.76 1.48
N HIS A 202 -72.75 7.43 1.92
CA HIS A 202 -72.48 7.74 3.31
C HIS A 202 -73.49 8.75 3.86
N ASP A 203 -73.97 8.53 5.09
CA ASP A 203 -74.81 9.48 5.82
C ASP A 203 -74.11 10.85 5.94
N VAL A 204 -74.85 11.91 5.67
CA VAL A 204 -74.32 13.28 5.76
C VAL A 204 -74.29 13.74 7.21
N SER A 205 -73.34 14.61 7.57
CA SER A 205 -73.26 15.15 8.93
C SER A 205 -72.94 16.63 8.96
N ALA A 206 -73.38 17.31 10.00
CA ALA A 206 -73.11 18.72 10.25
C ALA A 206 -72.76 18.92 11.73
N GLU A 207 -71.62 19.54 12.01
CA GLU A 207 -71.14 19.82 13.36
C GLU A 207 -71.00 21.32 13.59
N LEU A 208 -71.66 21.85 14.61
CA LEU A 208 -71.43 23.21 15.07
C LEU A 208 -70.00 23.32 15.64
N VAL A 209 -69.19 24.20 15.05
CA VAL A 209 -67.79 24.48 15.40
C VAL A 209 -67.56 26.00 15.50
N TRP A 210 -66.49 26.38 16.19
CA TRP A 210 -65.95 27.74 16.12
C TRP A 210 -64.92 27.82 14.99
N PHE A 211 -64.99 28.86 14.16
CA PHE A 211 -64.09 29.10 13.03
C PHE A 211 -63.32 30.43 13.19
N ALA A 212 -62.03 30.41 12.86
CA ALA A 212 -61.19 31.60 12.76
C ALA A 212 -60.98 31.95 11.26
N PRO A 213 -61.49 33.10 10.76
CA PRO A 213 -61.34 33.47 9.35
C PRO A 213 -59.88 33.71 8.90
N ASP A 214 -59.05 34.21 9.80
CA ASP A 214 -57.75 34.87 9.56
C ASP A 214 -56.79 34.69 10.77
N HIS A 215 -57.09 33.71 11.63
CA HIS A 215 -56.47 33.44 12.95
C HIS A 215 -56.48 34.61 13.98
N THR A 216 -56.98 35.81 13.63
CA THR A 216 -56.85 37.04 14.45
C THR A 216 -58.19 37.69 14.79
N SER A 217 -59.17 37.67 13.88
CA SER A 217 -60.56 38.07 14.11
C SER A 217 -61.25 37.23 15.19
N PRO A 218 -62.35 37.74 15.80
CA PRO A 218 -63.20 36.95 16.67
C PRO A 218 -63.74 35.68 15.99
N LEU A 219 -63.75 34.58 16.74
CA LEU A 219 -64.19 33.27 16.24
C LEU A 219 -65.70 33.28 16.00
N ARG A 220 -66.13 32.83 14.81
CA ARG A 220 -67.53 32.80 14.39
C ARG A 220 -68.12 31.39 14.49
N PRO A 221 -69.42 31.23 14.76
CA PRO A 221 -70.05 29.92 14.72
C PRO A 221 -70.23 29.47 13.27
N ALA A 222 -69.87 28.23 12.96
CA ALA A 222 -70.01 27.63 11.64
C ALA A 222 -70.44 26.16 11.75
N TRP A 223 -71.05 25.64 10.69
CA TRP A 223 -71.37 24.23 10.54
C TRP A 223 -70.32 23.56 9.67
N LEU A 224 -69.51 22.67 10.26
CA LEU A 224 -68.66 21.76 9.49
C LEU A 224 -69.53 20.62 8.96
N THR A 225 -69.85 20.69 7.68
CA THR A 225 -70.66 19.72 6.94
C THR A 225 -69.81 18.70 6.20
N ASP A 226 -70.28 17.47 6.11
CA ASP A 226 -69.65 16.34 5.42
C ASP A 226 -70.73 15.72 4.51
N VAL A 227 -70.57 15.87 3.19
CA VAL A 227 -71.63 15.57 2.20
C VAL A 227 -71.05 14.82 1.01
N GLU A 228 -71.43 13.56 0.83
CA GLU A 228 -71.18 12.79 -0.39
C GLU A 228 -72.31 13.05 -1.41
N ALA A 229 -72.05 13.87 -2.42
CA ALA A 229 -73.01 14.25 -3.46
C ALA A 229 -73.02 13.30 -4.67
N SER A 230 -71.89 12.69 -5.01
CA SER A 230 -71.77 11.63 -6.03
C SER A 230 -70.42 10.91 -5.92
N GLY A 231 -70.20 9.83 -6.68
CA GLY A 231 -68.91 9.13 -6.72
C GLY A 231 -67.73 9.92 -7.32
N ALA A 232 -67.93 11.20 -7.67
CA ALA A 232 -66.87 12.15 -8.05
C ALA A 232 -66.95 13.47 -7.26
N SER A 233 -67.89 13.61 -6.32
CA SER A 233 -68.02 14.80 -5.47
C SER A 233 -68.46 14.41 -4.06
N TRP A 234 -67.52 14.53 -3.11
CA TRP A 234 -67.74 14.42 -1.67
C TRP A 234 -66.88 15.49 -1.02
N THR A 235 -67.48 16.41 -0.27
CA THR A 235 -66.75 17.51 0.39
C THR A 235 -66.96 17.55 1.90
N GLU A 236 -65.91 18.00 2.61
CA GLU A 236 -66.05 18.68 3.90
C GLU A 236 -66.14 20.18 3.66
N SER A 237 -67.34 20.73 3.81
CA SER A 237 -67.60 22.15 3.64
C SER A 237 -67.84 22.82 4.98
N LEU A 238 -67.48 24.09 5.11
CA LEU A 238 -67.68 24.90 6.31
C LEU A 238 -68.69 26.01 5.98
N VAL A 239 -69.85 26.01 6.64
CA VAL A 239 -70.95 26.94 6.34
C VAL A 239 -71.16 27.90 7.51
N ASP A 240 -71.10 29.21 7.26
CA ASP A 240 -71.33 30.25 8.27
C ASP A 240 -72.71 30.07 8.92
N ALA A 241 -72.75 29.92 10.25
CA ALA A 241 -73.99 29.60 10.94
C ALA A 241 -74.94 30.81 11.07
N ALA A 242 -74.47 32.02 10.78
CA ALA A 242 -75.25 33.25 10.81
C ALA A 242 -75.76 33.66 9.41
N THR A 243 -74.96 33.47 8.34
CA THR A 243 -75.27 33.95 6.97
C THR A 243 -75.69 32.85 5.99
N ALA A 244 -75.39 31.57 6.28
CA ALA A 244 -75.53 30.44 5.36
C ALA A 244 -74.61 30.47 4.12
N GLN A 245 -73.57 31.32 4.14
CA GLN A 245 -72.49 31.31 3.16
C GLN A 245 -71.60 30.08 3.37
N VAL A 246 -71.21 29.41 2.28
CA VAL A 246 -70.13 28.43 2.33
C VAL A 246 -68.80 29.19 2.39
N LEU A 247 -68.04 28.99 3.47
CA LEU A 247 -66.79 29.70 3.78
C LEU A 247 -65.54 28.97 3.28
N ARG A 248 -65.63 27.64 3.16
CA ARG A 248 -64.57 26.75 2.68
C ARG A 248 -65.21 25.46 2.17
N GLU A 249 -64.67 24.87 1.12
CA GLU A 249 -64.91 23.47 0.77
C GLU A 249 -63.57 22.74 0.67
N GLN A 250 -63.56 21.45 0.99
CA GLN A 250 -62.40 20.59 0.87
C GLN A 250 -62.85 19.22 0.37
N SER A 251 -62.30 18.75 -0.75
CA SER A 251 -62.62 17.41 -1.27
C SER A 251 -62.23 16.31 -0.28
N ARG A 252 -63.09 15.30 -0.16
CA ARG A 252 -62.85 14.04 0.58
C ARG A 252 -62.26 12.96 -0.33
N TYR A 253 -62.42 13.09 -1.65
CA TYR A 253 -61.65 12.33 -2.62
C TYR A 253 -60.28 12.99 -2.80
N GLN A 254 -59.26 12.22 -3.20
CA GLN A 254 -57.87 12.69 -3.23
C GLN A 254 -57.53 13.51 -4.49
N HIS A 255 -58.49 14.32 -4.94
CA HIS A 255 -58.42 15.28 -6.04
C HIS A 255 -59.31 16.47 -5.64
N SER A 256 -58.96 17.74 -5.87
CA SER A 256 -57.89 18.28 -6.70
C SER A 256 -57.19 19.49 -6.08
N GLY A 257 -55.93 19.68 -6.46
CA GLY A 257 -55.31 21.00 -6.66
C GLY A 257 -54.77 21.04 -8.09
N PRO A 258 -54.11 22.11 -8.54
CA PRO A 258 -53.46 22.12 -9.85
C PRO A 258 -52.45 20.97 -9.98
N GLU A 259 -52.48 20.26 -11.10
CA GLU A 259 -51.58 19.14 -11.41
C GLU A 259 -51.42 18.97 -12.92
N GLY A 260 -50.34 18.33 -13.37
CA GLY A 260 -50.16 17.97 -14.77
C GLY A 260 -49.34 16.70 -14.94
N THR A 261 -49.52 16.01 -16.06
CA THR A 261 -48.75 14.80 -16.38
C THR A 261 -47.43 15.18 -17.04
N VAL A 262 -46.32 15.13 -16.31
CA VAL A 262 -45.00 15.62 -16.76
C VAL A 262 -43.88 14.63 -16.42
N PHE A 263 -42.77 14.73 -17.14
CA PHE A 263 -41.50 14.18 -16.69
C PHE A 263 -40.98 15.01 -15.52
N THR A 264 -40.60 14.36 -14.43
CA THR A 264 -39.95 14.99 -13.26
C THR A 264 -38.43 14.73 -13.22
N THR A 265 -37.93 14.00 -14.21
CA THR A 265 -36.51 13.85 -14.56
C THR A 265 -36.09 14.97 -15.52
N GLN A 266 -34.78 15.17 -15.68
CA GLN A 266 -34.12 16.10 -16.62
C GLN A 266 -34.75 16.14 -18.02
N HIS A 267 -34.99 14.99 -18.65
CA HIS A 267 -35.53 14.90 -20.02
C HIS A 267 -36.18 13.51 -20.30
N PRO A 268 -36.95 13.33 -21.40
CA PRO A 268 -37.62 12.06 -21.73
C PRO A 268 -36.71 10.82 -21.86
N ASP A 269 -35.44 10.97 -22.24
CA ASP A 269 -34.48 9.85 -22.34
C ASP A 269 -33.76 9.52 -21.02
N ALA A 270 -34.06 10.22 -19.92
CA ALA A 270 -33.31 10.06 -18.68
C ALA A 270 -33.59 8.69 -18.02
N THR A 271 -32.64 8.16 -17.25
CA THR A 271 -32.78 6.83 -16.65
C THR A 271 -33.97 6.79 -15.68
N GLY A 272 -35.00 6.03 -16.03
CA GLY A 272 -36.25 5.94 -15.26
C GLY A 272 -37.29 7.03 -15.57
N ALA A 273 -37.07 7.84 -16.61
CA ALA A 273 -38.02 8.86 -17.05
C ALA A 273 -39.40 8.25 -17.37
N ILE A 274 -40.42 8.70 -16.63
CA ILE A 274 -41.84 8.42 -16.90
C ILE A 274 -42.63 9.71 -16.72
N ARG A 275 -43.64 9.92 -17.59
CA ARG A 275 -44.63 10.98 -17.36
C ARG A 275 -45.53 10.57 -16.20
N GLN A 276 -45.61 11.41 -15.17
CA GLN A 276 -46.45 11.17 -13.99
C GLN A 276 -47.23 12.43 -13.59
N VAL A 277 -48.42 12.22 -13.01
CA VAL A 277 -49.26 13.29 -12.48
C VAL A 277 -48.55 13.94 -11.31
N THR A 278 -48.19 15.21 -11.47
CA THR A 278 -47.34 15.97 -10.54
C THR A 278 -48.09 17.23 -10.08
N PRO A 279 -48.19 17.50 -8.77
CA PRO A 279 -48.85 18.72 -8.27
C PRO A 279 -48.13 19.99 -8.73
N PHE A 280 -48.88 20.93 -9.30
CA PHE A 280 -48.42 22.25 -9.72
C PHE A 280 -48.72 23.30 -8.64
N THR A 281 -48.26 23.05 -7.41
CA THR A 281 -48.49 23.96 -6.27
C THR A 281 -47.31 24.87 -5.96
N GLY A 282 -46.07 24.41 -6.20
CA GLY A 282 -44.87 25.16 -5.83
C GLY A 282 -44.68 25.41 -4.33
N ILE A 283 -43.77 26.34 -4.02
CA ILE A 283 -43.43 26.82 -2.67
C ILE A 283 -44.56 27.58 -1.96
N ASP A 284 -45.47 28.22 -2.70
CA ASP A 284 -46.44 29.19 -2.16
C ASP A 284 -47.90 28.99 -2.61
N GLY A 285 -48.15 28.12 -3.60
CA GLY A 285 -49.46 27.90 -4.22
C GLY A 285 -49.70 28.64 -5.53
N SER A 286 -48.73 29.42 -6.05
CA SER A 286 -48.97 30.43 -7.09
C SER A 286 -48.57 30.04 -8.52
N TRP A 287 -48.04 28.82 -8.72
CA TRP A 287 -47.63 28.30 -10.04
C TRP A 287 -48.72 28.40 -11.11
N VAL A 288 -49.99 28.14 -10.77
CA VAL A 288 -51.15 28.17 -11.69
C VAL A 288 -52.20 29.16 -11.16
N ALA A 289 -52.53 30.18 -11.95
CA ALA A 289 -53.50 31.22 -11.55
C ALA A 289 -54.97 30.88 -11.83
N ASP A 290 -55.27 30.17 -12.92
CA ASP A 290 -56.60 29.68 -13.28
C ASP A 290 -56.47 28.42 -14.15
N ARG A 291 -56.92 28.42 -15.41
CA ARG A 291 -57.11 27.22 -16.23
C ARG A 291 -56.02 27.01 -17.31
N LEU A 292 -55.01 27.88 -17.37
CA LEU A 292 -53.96 27.94 -18.39
C LEU A 292 -52.59 27.59 -17.80
N THR A 293 -51.59 27.34 -18.66
CA THR A 293 -50.15 27.26 -18.33
C THR A 293 -49.55 28.63 -17.96
N GLN A 294 -50.19 29.30 -16.99
CA GLN A 294 -49.84 30.64 -16.53
C GLN A 294 -50.07 30.77 -15.02
N GLY A 295 -49.12 31.39 -14.33
CA GLY A 295 -49.25 31.79 -12.93
C GLY A 295 -48.26 32.89 -12.57
N ASN A 296 -47.80 32.88 -11.33
CA ASN A 296 -46.95 33.96 -10.80
C ASN A 296 -45.57 34.01 -11.46
N ASN A 297 -44.97 32.86 -11.78
CA ASN A 297 -43.56 32.78 -12.14
C ASN A 297 -43.31 32.74 -13.67
N VAL A 298 -44.31 32.29 -14.43
CA VAL A 298 -44.18 32.00 -15.86
C VAL A 298 -45.55 32.04 -16.58
N ASN A 299 -45.53 32.47 -17.84
CA ASN A 299 -46.60 32.29 -18.83
C ASN A 299 -46.01 31.51 -20.01
N ALA A 300 -46.38 30.23 -20.15
CA ALA A 300 -45.84 29.36 -21.20
C ALA A 300 -46.86 29.16 -22.32
N TYR A 301 -46.43 29.39 -23.57
CA TYR A 301 -47.26 29.36 -24.78
C TYR A 301 -46.44 28.88 -25.99
N ARG A 302 -47.09 28.72 -27.14
CA ARG A 302 -46.44 28.44 -28.43
C ARG A 302 -46.35 29.72 -29.26
N ASP A 303 -45.20 29.97 -29.89
CA ASP A 303 -45.00 31.06 -30.87
C ASP A 303 -44.50 30.45 -32.21
N GLU A 304 -45.39 29.73 -32.91
CA GLU A 304 -44.98 28.97 -34.11
C GLU A 304 -44.60 29.89 -35.29
N ASP A 305 -45.22 31.06 -35.39
CA ASP A 305 -44.98 32.06 -36.42
C ASP A 305 -43.95 33.13 -36.03
N GLY A 306 -43.43 33.10 -34.80
CA GLY A 306 -42.26 33.87 -34.35
C GLY A 306 -42.38 35.37 -34.58
N ASP A 307 -43.59 35.94 -34.54
CA ASP A 307 -43.80 37.37 -34.77
C ASP A 307 -43.49 38.23 -33.53
N ASN A 308 -43.23 37.58 -32.38
CA ASN A 308 -42.77 38.18 -31.12
C ASN A 308 -43.78 39.18 -30.52
N ASN A 309 -45.07 39.01 -30.78
CA ASN A 309 -46.10 40.01 -30.58
C ASN A 309 -46.83 39.90 -29.22
N ALA A 310 -47.28 41.05 -28.72
CA ALA A 310 -47.95 41.15 -27.43
C ALA A 310 -49.39 40.61 -27.44
N SER A 311 -49.96 40.28 -28.61
CA SER A 311 -51.23 39.54 -28.68
C SER A 311 -51.15 38.17 -28.03
N ASP A 312 -49.97 37.54 -28.09
CA ASP A 312 -49.86 36.08 -28.06
C ASP A 312 -49.56 35.59 -26.64
N THR A 313 -48.84 36.41 -25.88
CA THR A 313 -48.86 36.40 -24.40
C THR A 313 -50.27 36.48 -23.81
N GLY A 314 -51.19 37.13 -24.54
CA GLY A 314 -52.61 37.29 -24.18
C GLY A 314 -53.56 36.35 -24.93
N ASN A 315 -53.07 35.47 -25.81
CA ASN A 315 -53.88 34.60 -26.64
C ASN A 315 -54.10 33.27 -25.92
N ASP A 316 -55.30 33.06 -25.39
CA ASP A 316 -55.70 31.78 -24.80
C ASP A 316 -55.53 30.59 -25.77
N ALA A 317 -55.65 30.81 -27.10
CA ALA A 317 -55.63 29.73 -28.08
C ALA A 317 -54.23 29.14 -28.37
N MET A 318 -53.16 29.83 -27.97
CA MET A 318 -51.76 29.36 -28.09
C MET A 318 -51.27 28.62 -26.84
N ARG A 319 -52.17 28.31 -25.91
CA ARG A 319 -51.86 27.76 -24.58
C ARG A 319 -52.73 26.54 -24.25
N PRO A 320 -52.18 25.49 -23.61
CA PRO A 320 -52.96 24.38 -23.09
C PRO A 320 -54.02 24.88 -22.11
N GLN A 321 -55.28 24.52 -22.36
CA GLN A 321 -56.42 24.94 -21.55
C GLN A 321 -57.04 23.77 -20.81
N THR A 322 -57.39 24.00 -19.54
CA THR A 322 -58.27 23.12 -18.78
C THR A 322 -59.71 23.68 -18.77
N PRO A 323 -60.73 22.84 -18.46
CA PRO A 323 -62.10 23.31 -18.31
C PRO A 323 -62.28 24.35 -17.19
N ALA A 324 -63.41 25.05 -17.24
CA ALA A 324 -63.74 26.11 -16.28
C ALA A 324 -64.05 25.56 -14.87
N SER A 325 -63.88 26.42 -13.86
CA SER A 325 -64.12 26.11 -12.45
C SER A 325 -65.47 25.43 -12.20
N GLY A 326 -65.43 24.24 -11.59
CA GLY A 326 -66.57 23.38 -11.31
C GLY A 326 -66.61 22.08 -12.14
N ASP A 327 -65.79 21.97 -13.18
CA ASP A 327 -65.52 20.71 -13.87
C ASP A 327 -64.47 19.86 -13.12
N PRO A 328 -64.59 18.52 -13.06
CA PRO A 328 -63.60 17.65 -12.40
C PRO A 328 -62.18 17.69 -12.99
N ASN A 329 -61.98 18.27 -14.19
CA ASN A 329 -60.67 18.40 -14.85
C ASN A 329 -60.14 19.85 -14.81
N HIS A 330 -60.78 20.76 -14.07
CA HIS A 330 -60.30 22.13 -13.89
C HIS A 330 -58.91 22.14 -13.21
N GLN A 331 -57.93 22.79 -13.84
CA GLN A 331 -56.51 22.81 -13.43
C GLN A 331 -55.77 21.45 -13.52
N HIS A 332 -56.32 20.45 -14.23
CA HIS A 332 -55.66 19.17 -14.53
C HIS A 332 -55.04 19.16 -15.94
N PHE A 333 -53.77 19.52 -16.05
CA PHE A 333 -52.98 19.59 -17.29
C PHE A 333 -52.48 18.19 -17.74
N ASN A 334 -53.42 17.23 -17.82
CA ASN A 334 -53.15 15.80 -17.96
C ASN A 334 -53.27 15.33 -19.43
N TYR A 335 -52.51 15.97 -20.32
CA TYR A 335 -52.63 15.78 -21.78
C TYR A 335 -51.98 14.48 -22.30
N PRO A 336 -52.48 13.91 -23.42
CA PRO A 336 -51.80 12.85 -24.17
C PRO A 336 -50.38 13.25 -24.59
N PHE A 337 -49.52 12.26 -24.77
CA PHE A 337 -48.19 12.41 -25.37
C PHE A 337 -47.89 11.11 -26.10
N THR A 338 -47.65 11.18 -27.40
CA THR A 338 -47.38 10.04 -28.27
C THR A 338 -45.88 9.77 -28.40
N ASP A 339 -45.05 10.78 -28.15
CA ASP A 339 -43.59 10.80 -28.35
C ASP A 339 -43.20 10.48 -29.81
N ALA A 340 -44.17 10.59 -30.73
CA ALA A 340 -44.04 10.05 -32.08
C ALA A 340 -43.02 10.83 -32.92
N TRP A 341 -42.94 12.15 -32.74
CA TRP A 341 -41.96 13.01 -33.40
C TRP A 341 -40.51 12.58 -33.12
N ARG A 342 -40.24 12.19 -31.88
CA ARG A 342 -38.92 11.83 -31.34
C ARG A 342 -38.59 10.34 -31.48
N THR A 343 -39.59 9.47 -31.51
CA THR A 343 -39.40 8.00 -31.57
C THR A 343 -39.57 7.41 -32.98
N ASN A 344 -40.17 8.14 -33.93
CA ASN A 344 -40.40 7.68 -35.30
C ASN A 344 -39.79 8.65 -36.32
N ALA A 345 -38.73 8.21 -37.02
CA ALA A 345 -38.09 9.00 -38.07
C ALA A 345 -39.02 9.38 -39.25
N ALA A 346 -40.14 8.67 -39.43
CA ALA A 346 -41.18 8.95 -40.42
C ALA A 346 -42.31 9.87 -39.89
N ALA A 347 -42.14 10.51 -38.74
CA ALA A 347 -43.10 11.45 -38.19
C ALA A 347 -43.31 12.69 -39.08
N THR A 348 -44.54 13.20 -39.03
CA THR A 348 -45.07 14.36 -39.77
C THR A 348 -45.45 15.47 -38.79
N GLN A 349 -45.74 16.69 -39.29
CA GLN A 349 -46.10 17.83 -38.42
C GLN A 349 -47.26 17.50 -37.47
N ALA A 350 -48.29 16.79 -37.96
CA ALA A 350 -49.42 16.32 -37.16
C ALA A 350 -49.06 15.33 -36.03
N ASN A 351 -47.80 14.86 -35.93
CA ASN A 351 -47.28 14.11 -34.79
C ASN A 351 -46.61 15.01 -33.74
N LEU A 352 -46.12 16.19 -34.12
CA LEU A 352 -45.65 17.23 -33.21
C LEU A 352 -46.85 17.99 -32.62
N ASP A 353 -47.79 18.39 -33.48
CA ASP A 353 -49.02 19.11 -33.10
C ASP A 353 -49.86 18.30 -32.09
N ALA A 354 -49.86 16.96 -32.21
CA ALA A 354 -50.60 16.05 -31.33
C ALA A 354 -50.02 15.95 -29.91
N ASP A 355 -48.75 16.34 -29.73
CA ASP A 355 -48.02 16.30 -28.46
C ASP A 355 -47.85 17.70 -27.84
N LEU A 356 -48.19 18.77 -28.58
CA LEU A 356 -48.03 20.18 -28.21
C LEU A 356 -48.52 20.52 -26.80
N ASP A 357 -49.74 20.12 -26.43
CA ASP A 357 -50.30 20.46 -25.12
C ASP A 357 -49.45 19.89 -23.97
N ALA A 358 -48.88 18.70 -24.14
CA ALA A 358 -47.98 18.09 -23.16
C ALA A 358 -46.59 18.75 -23.17
N ILE A 359 -46.10 19.18 -24.33
CA ILE A 359 -44.82 19.88 -24.50
C ILE A 359 -44.86 21.25 -23.81
N THR A 360 -45.86 22.08 -24.07
CA THR A 360 -46.01 23.40 -23.40
C THR A 360 -46.26 23.25 -21.89
N THR A 361 -46.96 22.18 -21.47
CA THR A 361 -47.11 21.82 -20.04
C THR A 361 -45.78 21.43 -19.40
N GLN A 362 -44.87 20.79 -20.14
CA GLN A 362 -43.53 20.42 -19.67
C GLN A 362 -42.63 21.67 -19.52
N LEU A 363 -42.64 22.59 -20.48
CA LEU A 363 -41.91 23.86 -20.44
C LEU A 363 -42.35 24.73 -19.24
N PHE A 364 -43.67 24.80 -19.02
CA PHE A 364 -44.30 25.44 -17.87
C PHE A 364 -43.83 24.83 -16.54
N TYR A 365 -43.78 23.50 -16.46
CA TYR A 365 -43.31 22.79 -15.26
C TYR A 365 -41.82 23.06 -14.99
N TYR A 366 -40.94 22.94 -15.99
CA TYR A 366 -39.51 23.15 -15.78
C TYR A 366 -39.17 24.60 -15.39
N ASN A 367 -39.80 25.61 -15.99
CA ASN A 367 -39.60 27.01 -15.59
C ASN A 367 -40.00 27.27 -14.12
N ASN A 368 -41.13 26.71 -13.68
CA ASN A 368 -41.57 26.75 -12.29
C ASN A 368 -40.62 25.98 -11.34
N VAL A 369 -40.08 24.84 -11.78
CA VAL A 369 -39.09 24.07 -11.03
C VAL A 369 -37.76 24.82 -10.91
N MET A 370 -37.35 25.62 -11.92
CA MET A 370 -36.18 26.48 -11.85
C MET A 370 -36.40 27.66 -10.91
N HIS A 371 -37.54 28.34 -10.99
CA HIS A 371 -37.94 29.38 -10.04
C HIS A 371 -37.82 28.90 -8.59
N ASP A 372 -38.53 27.83 -8.22
CA ASP A 372 -38.58 27.35 -6.84
C ASP A 372 -37.21 26.81 -6.32
N TYR A 373 -36.40 26.26 -7.23
CA TYR A 373 -35.02 25.83 -6.94
C TYR A 373 -34.10 27.01 -6.63
N LEU A 374 -34.10 28.03 -7.48
CA LEU A 374 -33.25 29.21 -7.34
C LEU A 374 -33.73 30.11 -6.18
N TYR A 375 -35.04 30.20 -5.95
CA TYR A 375 -35.62 30.81 -4.75
C TYR A 375 -35.07 30.15 -3.47
N GLY A 376 -34.95 28.82 -3.47
CA GLY A 376 -34.36 28.05 -2.37
C GLY A 376 -32.88 28.35 -2.09
N LEU A 377 -32.15 28.89 -3.08
CA LEU A 377 -30.77 29.36 -2.97
C LEU A 377 -30.66 30.88 -2.73
N GLY A 378 -31.79 31.58 -2.62
CA GLY A 378 -31.85 33.03 -2.42
C GLY A 378 -31.74 33.85 -3.70
N PHE A 379 -32.30 33.37 -4.81
CA PHE A 379 -32.80 34.23 -5.90
C PHE A 379 -34.28 34.54 -5.62
N ASP A 380 -34.50 35.42 -4.63
CA ASP A 380 -35.80 35.83 -4.12
C ASP A 380 -36.28 37.16 -4.71
N GLU A 381 -37.45 37.62 -4.27
CA GLU A 381 -38.08 38.86 -4.74
C GLU A 381 -37.19 40.09 -4.54
N ALA A 382 -36.39 40.15 -3.47
CA ALA A 382 -35.52 41.29 -3.19
C ALA A 382 -34.25 41.28 -4.04
N SER A 383 -33.88 40.13 -4.62
CA SER A 383 -32.78 39.96 -5.56
C SER A 383 -33.17 40.11 -7.04
N GLY A 384 -34.44 40.42 -7.33
CA GLY A 384 -34.94 40.61 -8.70
C GLY A 384 -35.14 39.30 -9.45
N ASN A 385 -35.85 38.35 -8.85
CA ASN A 385 -36.35 37.16 -9.54
C ASN A 385 -37.53 37.50 -10.49
N PHE A 386 -38.25 36.48 -10.98
CA PHE A 386 -39.24 36.63 -12.05
C PHE A 386 -40.66 36.30 -11.56
N GLN A 387 -41.43 37.30 -11.14
CA GLN A 387 -42.75 37.10 -10.51
C GLN A 387 -43.78 38.19 -10.88
N VAL A 388 -45.07 37.84 -10.96
CA VAL A 388 -46.18 38.79 -11.16
C VAL A 388 -46.46 39.61 -9.88
N ASP A 389 -46.52 38.94 -8.74
CA ASP A 389 -46.70 39.53 -7.40
C ASP A 389 -45.58 39.05 -6.47
N ASN A 390 -44.78 40.01 -6.00
CA ASN A 390 -43.67 39.82 -5.07
C ASN A 390 -44.14 39.79 -3.59
N PHE A 391 -45.46 39.78 -3.35
CA PHE A 391 -46.11 39.72 -2.05
C PHE A 391 -45.66 40.79 -1.03
N GLY A 392 -45.13 41.92 -1.54
CA GLY A 392 -44.55 43.00 -0.75
C GLY A 392 -43.19 42.68 -0.10
N ARG A 393 -42.44 41.68 -0.59
CA ARG A 393 -41.17 41.23 -0.01
C ARG A 393 -39.94 41.99 -0.49
N GLY A 394 -39.92 42.43 -1.76
CA GLY A 394 -38.81 43.17 -2.37
C GLY A 394 -38.95 43.28 -3.90
N GLY A 395 -37.97 43.92 -4.53
CA GLY A 395 -37.84 44.05 -5.99
C GLY A 395 -39.02 44.71 -6.68
N SER A 396 -39.15 44.46 -7.98
CA SER A 396 -40.19 44.98 -8.84
C SER A 396 -40.88 43.83 -9.57
N GLY A 397 -42.06 43.43 -9.12
CA GLY A 397 -42.85 42.39 -9.78
C GLY A 397 -43.49 42.85 -11.09
N ASN A 398 -44.38 42.01 -11.61
CA ASN A 398 -44.92 42.06 -12.99
C ASN A 398 -43.85 41.67 -14.03
N ASP A 399 -43.02 40.68 -13.72
CA ASP A 399 -41.99 40.13 -14.61
C ASP A 399 -41.87 38.59 -14.65
N PRO A 400 -42.99 37.83 -14.75
CA PRO A 400 -42.92 36.39 -14.99
C PRO A 400 -42.16 36.08 -16.29
N VAL A 401 -41.53 34.90 -16.36
CA VAL A 401 -40.90 34.44 -17.60
C VAL A 401 -41.96 34.23 -18.68
N LEU A 402 -41.76 34.82 -19.85
CA LEU A 402 -42.50 34.47 -21.07
C LEU A 402 -41.78 33.29 -21.72
N ALA A 403 -42.41 32.11 -21.77
CA ALA A 403 -41.76 30.88 -22.23
C ALA A 403 -42.40 30.38 -23.52
N GLU A 404 -41.68 30.57 -24.63
CA GLU A 404 -42.12 30.32 -26.01
C GLU A 404 -41.64 28.93 -26.46
N ALA A 405 -42.59 28.01 -26.66
CA ALA A 405 -42.35 26.68 -27.18
C ALA A 405 -42.44 26.66 -28.72
N GLN A 406 -41.52 25.92 -29.36
CA GLN A 406 -41.46 25.73 -30.82
C GLN A 406 -41.33 27.04 -31.61
N ASP A 407 -40.54 27.98 -31.06
CA ASP A 407 -40.44 29.34 -31.56
C ASP A 407 -39.97 29.39 -33.04
N GLY A 408 -40.75 30.09 -33.87
CA GLY A 408 -40.48 30.33 -35.29
C GLY A 408 -40.53 29.08 -36.18
N TRP A 409 -41.21 28.01 -35.78
CA TRP A 409 -41.21 26.74 -36.51
C TRP A 409 -41.92 26.78 -37.89
N ASP A 410 -43.00 27.55 -38.07
CA ASP A 410 -43.75 27.64 -39.35
C ASP A 410 -43.01 28.44 -40.43
N PHE A 411 -41.88 29.06 -40.10
CA PHE A 411 -41.00 29.73 -41.07
C PHE A 411 -40.31 28.78 -42.09
N GLY A 412 -40.78 27.55 -42.24
CA GLY A 412 -40.32 26.61 -43.27
C GLY A 412 -38.94 26.00 -42.99
N CYS A 413 -38.53 25.99 -41.71
CA CYS A 413 -37.23 25.52 -41.26
C CYS A 413 -36.96 24.03 -41.55
N MET A 414 -38.00 23.28 -41.90
CA MET A 414 -37.89 21.91 -42.45
C MET A 414 -37.39 21.83 -43.91
N THR A 415 -37.40 22.94 -44.66
CA THR A 415 -37.35 22.92 -46.14
C THR A 415 -36.46 23.97 -46.82
N ASP A 416 -36.09 25.08 -46.18
CA ASP A 416 -35.27 26.13 -46.82
C ASP A 416 -33.75 25.89 -46.56
N PRO A 417 -32.88 25.83 -47.59
CA PRO A 417 -31.43 25.86 -47.40
C PRO A 417 -30.97 27.20 -46.79
N PRO A 418 -29.77 27.28 -46.18
CA PRO A 418 -29.40 28.38 -45.28
C PRO A 418 -29.42 29.77 -45.95
N ASN A 419 -30.52 30.47 -45.74
CA ASN A 419 -30.72 31.86 -46.12
C ASN A 419 -29.97 32.76 -45.12
N PRO A 420 -29.08 33.68 -45.56
CA PRO A 420 -28.25 34.47 -44.66
C PRO A 420 -29.01 35.49 -43.80
N VAL A 421 -30.31 35.70 -44.04
CA VAL A 421 -31.22 36.32 -43.05
C VAL A 421 -31.79 35.19 -42.19
N ALA A 422 -30.91 34.57 -41.39
CA ALA A 422 -31.19 33.31 -40.71
C ALA A 422 -32.22 33.48 -39.59
N ILE A 423 -33.43 33.00 -39.84
CA ILE A 423 -34.48 32.81 -38.84
C ILE A 423 -33.98 31.77 -37.83
N ARG A 424 -34.09 32.10 -36.53
CA ARG A 424 -33.64 31.25 -35.43
C ARG A 424 -34.81 30.40 -34.97
N CYS A 425 -34.90 29.18 -35.50
CA CYS A 425 -35.98 28.21 -35.28
C CYS A 425 -35.46 26.78 -35.09
N LEU A 426 -34.13 26.59 -35.14
CA LEU A 426 -33.46 25.30 -35.09
C LEU A 426 -32.12 25.37 -34.33
N ASN A 427 -31.80 24.31 -33.60
CA ASN A 427 -30.50 24.01 -32.98
C ASN A 427 -29.97 25.09 -32.03
N ASN A 428 -30.85 25.72 -31.24
CA ASN A 428 -30.47 26.69 -30.22
C ASN A 428 -31.60 26.88 -29.19
N ALA A 429 -31.42 27.80 -28.26
CA ALA A 429 -32.48 28.52 -27.56
C ALA A 429 -32.02 29.99 -27.36
N ASN A 430 -32.76 30.83 -26.63
CA ASN A 430 -32.20 32.06 -26.02
C ASN A 430 -33.08 32.61 -24.88
N PHE A 431 -32.48 33.37 -23.96
CA PHE A 431 -33.15 34.05 -22.85
C PHE A 431 -32.86 35.56 -22.81
N GLY A 432 -33.81 36.36 -23.28
CA GLY A 432 -33.74 37.82 -23.21
C GLY A 432 -34.05 38.34 -21.82
N THR A 433 -33.08 38.93 -21.13
CA THR A 433 -33.25 39.46 -19.75
C THR A 433 -33.25 40.99 -19.72
N PRO A 434 -34.41 41.65 -19.59
CA PRO A 434 -34.49 43.06 -19.18
C PRO A 434 -34.36 43.19 -17.65
N GLY A 435 -34.30 44.45 -17.19
CA GLY A 435 -34.22 44.75 -15.75
C GLY A 435 -35.44 44.29 -14.95
N ASP A 436 -35.28 44.29 -13.62
CA ASP A 436 -36.31 44.06 -12.59
C ASP A 436 -37.62 44.81 -12.91
N GLY A 437 -38.77 44.12 -12.85
CA GLY A 437 -40.07 44.68 -13.21
C GLY A 437 -40.37 44.76 -14.70
N SER A 438 -39.66 43.97 -15.52
CA SER A 438 -40.02 43.68 -16.91
C SER A 438 -39.79 42.20 -17.20
N SER A 439 -40.80 41.51 -17.75
CA SER A 439 -40.72 40.08 -18.05
C SER A 439 -39.51 39.74 -18.92
N PRO A 440 -38.67 38.76 -18.53
CA PRO A 440 -37.73 38.14 -19.45
C PRO A 440 -38.48 37.16 -20.38
N ARG A 441 -37.78 36.69 -21.40
CA ARG A 441 -38.35 35.81 -22.42
C ARG A 441 -37.40 34.69 -22.82
N MET A 442 -37.88 33.46 -22.71
CA MET A 442 -37.20 32.21 -23.05
C MET A 442 -37.78 31.67 -24.36
N GLN A 443 -36.96 31.54 -25.41
CA GLN A 443 -37.39 31.06 -26.72
C GLN A 443 -36.79 29.67 -26.99
N MET A 444 -37.64 28.65 -27.04
CA MET A 444 -37.25 27.25 -27.15
C MET A 444 -37.47 26.73 -28.58
N PHE A 445 -36.37 26.51 -29.30
CA PHE A 445 -36.42 26.04 -30.68
C PHE A 445 -36.45 24.50 -30.80
N MET A 446 -36.71 24.03 -32.03
CA MET A 446 -36.58 22.62 -32.39
C MET A 446 -35.11 22.23 -32.64
N TRP A 447 -34.78 20.94 -32.60
CA TRP A 447 -33.41 20.45 -32.73
C TRP A 447 -33.29 19.28 -33.73
N GLN A 448 -32.25 19.37 -34.57
CA GLN A 448 -31.92 18.49 -35.69
C GLN A 448 -30.48 17.94 -35.54
N PRO A 449 -30.23 17.00 -34.60
CA PRO A 449 -29.00 16.20 -34.61
C PRO A 449 -28.98 15.15 -35.75
N GLY A 450 -30.16 14.83 -36.27
CA GLY A 450 -30.47 13.78 -37.24
C GLY A 450 -31.96 13.47 -37.13
N ARG A 451 -32.57 12.68 -38.02
CA ARG A 451 -33.94 12.18 -37.79
C ARG A 451 -33.90 10.90 -36.93
N PRO A 452 -34.77 10.75 -35.93
CA PRO A 452 -35.87 11.64 -35.52
C PRO A 452 -35.40 12.93 -34.80
N TRP A 453 -36.16 14.00 -34.99
CA TRP A 453 -35.87 15.33 -34.43
C TRP A 453 -36.39 15.47 -32.99
N ARG A 454 -35.96 16.54 -32.31
CA ARG A 454 -36.22 16.76 -30.89
C ARG A 454 -36.79 18.17 -30.66
N ASP A 455 -37.57 18.32 -29.60
CA ASP A 455 -38.14 19.60 -29.16
C ASP A 455 -37.36 20.08 -27.93
N GLY A 456 -36.79 21.29 -27.99
CA GLY A 456 -36.00 21.85 -26.88
C GLY A 456 -36.83 22.07 -25.61
N SER A 457 -38.15 22.26 -25.75
CA SER A 457 -39.09 22.48 -24.64
C SER A 457 -39.27 21.24 -23.73
N LEU A 458 -38.70 20.10 -24.11
CA LEU A 458 -38.65 18.86 -23.32
C LEU A 458 -37.28 18.64 -22.63
N ASP A 459 -36.29 19.49 -22.91
CA ASP A 459 -34.92 19.39 -22.40
C ASP A 459 -34.73 20.29 -21.16
N GLY A 460 -34.67 19.67 -19.99
CA GLY A 460 -34.48 20.38 -18.73
C GLY A 460 -33.12 21.08 -18.62
N ASP A 461 -32.10 20.67 -19.39
CA ASP A 461 -30.78 21.30 -19.34
C ASP A 461 -30.79 22.63 -20.08
N VAL A 462 -31.31 22.63 -21.31
CA VAL A 462 -31.43 23.84 -22.12
C VAL A 462 -32.30 24.86 -21.39
N ILE A 463 -33.42 24.42 -20.80
CA ILE A 463 -34.29 25.30 -20.00
C ILE A 463 -33.58 25.84 -18.74
N ALA A 464 -32.77 25.04 -18.05
CA ALA A 464 -32.01 25.48 -16.89
C ALA A 464 -30.85 26.42 -17.25
N HIS A 465 -30.19 26.18 -18.38
CA HIS A 465 -29.16 27.04 -18.97
C HIS A 465 -29.76 28.41 -19.34
N GLU A 466 -30.84 28.43 -20.12
CA GLU A 466 -31.53 29.68 -20.49
C GLU A 466 -31.99 30.46 -19.24
N TYR A 467 -32.58 29.81 -18.25
CA TYR A 467 -32.96 30.45 -16.99
C TYR A 467 -31.73 31.03 -16.24
N GLY A 468 -30.56 30.39 -16.36
CA GLY A 468 -29.29 30.85 -15.80
C GLY A 468 -28.74 32.15 -16.41
N HIS A 469 -29.06 32.45 -17.68
CA HIS A 469 -28.80 33.77 -18.25
C HIS A 469 -29.64 34.83 -17.54
N GLY A 470 -30.90 34.50 -17.21
CA GLY A 470 -31.77 35.34 -16.37
C GLY A 470 -31.16 35.64 -15.00
N VAL A 471 -30.73 34.60 -14.28
CA VAL A 471 -30.10 34.72 -12.95
C VAL A 471 -28.84 35.58 -13.01
N SER A 472 -27.93 35.30 -13.93
CA SER A 472 -26.66 36.03 -14.03
C SER A 472 -26.86 37.50 -14.43
N ASN A 473 -27.80 37.82 -15.31
CA ASN A 473 -28.13 39.21 -15.65
C ASN A 473 -28.83 39.98 -14.51
N ARG A 474 -29.64 39.31 -13.68
CA ARG A 474 -30.31 39.94 -12.52
C ARG A 474 -29.41 40.07 -11.30
N LEU A 475 -28.50 39.12 -11.04
CA LEU A 475 -27.62 39.15 -9.87
C LEU A 475 -26.31 39.95 -10.07
N VAL A 476 -25.60 39.71 -11.17
CA VAL A 476 -24.25 40.27 -11.37
C VAL A 476 -24.31 41.78 -11.56
N GLY A 477 -23.41 42.52 -10.90
CA GLY A 477 -23.41 43.98 -10.91
C GLY A 477 -24.65 44.64 -10.29
N GLY A 478 -25.55 43.88 -9.62
CA GLY A 478 -26.81 44.36 -9.10
C GLY A 478 -27.85 44.64 -10.19
N GLY A 479 -28.08 43.66 -11.08
CA GLY A 479 -28.99 43.78 -12.23
C GLY A 479 -28.33 44.36 -13.48
N SER A 480 -27.01 44.22 -13.61
CA SER A 480 -26.26 44.75 -14.75
C SER A 480 -24.98 43.94 -14.98
N LEU A 481 -25.09 42.77 -15.62
CA LEU A 481 -23.96 41.93 -16.00
C LEU A 481 -22.92 42.68 -16.86
N GLY A 482 -23.36 43.62 -17.69
CA GLY A 482 -22.48 44.44 -18.54
C GLY A 482 -22.14 43.75 -19.85
N GLY A 483 -20.89 43.87 -20.30
CA GLY A 483 -20.42 43.27 -21.55
C GLY A 483 -18.90 43.24 -21.70
N GLY A 484 -18.43 42.30 -22.52
CA GLY A 484 -17.02 42.00 -22.77
C GLY A 484 -16.84 40.51 -23.13
N PRO A 485 -15.72 40.09 -23.74
CA PRO A 485 -15.53 38.71 -24.18
C PRO A 485 -15.46 37.70 -23.01
N GLN A 486 -14.89 38.09 -21.86
CA GLN A 486 -14.92 37.26 -20.65
C GLN A 486 -16.29 37.35 -19.96
N THR A 487 -16.87 38.54 -19.86
CA THR A 487 -18.21 38.74 -19.27
C THR A 487 -19.27 37.88 -19.95
N GLY A 488 -19.28 37.82 -21.28
CA GLY A 488 -20.19 36.96 -22.03
C GLY A 488 -19.93 35.47 -21.78
N ALA A 489 -18.66 35.06 -21.77
CA ALA A 489 -18.28 33.68 -21.50
C ALA A 489 -18.63 33.22 -20.06
N LEU A 490 -18.52 34.12 -19.07
CA LEU A 490 -19.00 33.86 -17.71
C LEU A 490 -20.52 33.68 -17.67
N GLY A 491 -21.29 34.46 -18.46
CA GLY A 491 -22.73 34.26 -18.64
C GLY A 491 -23.09 32.84 -19.09
N GLU A 492 -22.43 32.35 -20.14
CA GLU A 492 -22.55 30.96 -20.64
C GLU A 492 -22.17 29.94 -19.56
N GLY A 493 -21.03 30.15 -18.89
CA GLY A 493 -20.50 29.22 -17.90
C GLY A 493 -21.35 29.15 -16.62
N TRP A 494 -21.95 30.26 -16.18
CA TRP A 494 -22.90 30.28 -15.07
C TRP A 494 -24.22 29.59 -15.43
N SER A 495 -24.70 29.76 -16.67
CA SER A 495 -25.86 29.03 -17.18
C SER A 495 -25.66 27.52 -17.20
N ASP A 496 -24.52 27.05 -17.75
CA ASP A 496 -24.12 25.65 -17.69
C ASP A 496 -24.00 25.14 -16.25
N THR A 497 -23.39 25.95 -15.36
CA THR A 497 -23.26 25.63 -13.94
C THR A 497 -24.62 25.48 -13.25
N ILE A 498 -25.58 26.37 -13.53
CA ILE A 498 -26.94 26.27 -12.99
C ILE A 498 -27.63 25.00 -13.49
N SER A 499 -27.42 24.60 -14.75
CA SER A 499 -27.93 23.35 -15.31
C SER A 499 -27.34 22.12 -14.61
N PHE A 500 -26.02 21.93 -14.61
CA PHE A 500 -25.45 20.70 -14.04
C PHE A 500 -25.61 20.59 -12.53
N LEU A 501 -25.69 21.73 -11.82
CA LEU A 501 -26.04 21.75 -10.40
C LEU A 501 -27.54 21.53 -10.15
N LYS A 502 -28.42 21.72 -11.15
CA LYS A 502 -29.85 21.43 -11.03
C LYS A 502 -30.15 19.95 -11.20
N TRP A 503 -29.55 19.30 -12.21
CA TRP A 503 -29.87 17.92 -12.60
C TRP A 503 -28.87 16.87 -12.12
N ASN A 504 -27.67 17.30 -11.68
CA ASN A 504 -26.59 16.45 -11.15
C ASN A 504 -25.96 15.50 -12.19
N ASP A 505 -25.90 15.95 -13.44
CA ASP A 505 -25.19 15.36 -14.58
C ASP A 505 -23.67 15.72 -14.58
N ASN A 506 -23.05 15.55 -15.74
CA ASN A 506 -21.73 16.05 -16.15
C ASN A 506 -21.75 16.68 -17.57
N THR A 507 -22.93 16.85 -18.18
CA THR A 507 -23.16 17.26 -19.57
C THR A 507 -24.44 18.10 -19.68
N VAL A 508 -24.47 19.01 -20.65
CA VAL A 508 -25.64 19.88 -20.89
C VAL A 508 -26.19 19.59 -22.28
N GLY A 509 -27.48 19.23 -22.37
CA GLY A 509 -28.19 19.09 -23.64
C GLY A 509 -27.85 17.83 -24.42
N GLU A 510 -27.45 16.73 -23.74
CA GLU A 510 -27.34 15.40 -24.34
C GLU A 510 -28.65 14.92 -24.97
N TYR A 511 -29.80 15.36 -24.46
CA TYR A 511 -31.09 15.07 -25.07
C TYR A 511 -31.20 15.77 -26.42
N VAL A 512 -31.18 17.11 -26.52
CA VAL A 512 -31.38 17.79 -27.82
C VAL A 512 -30.36 17.38 -28.90
N THR A 513 -29.15 17.01 -28.50
CA THR A 513 -28.07 16.57 -29.41
C THR A 513 -28.05 15.07 -29.70
N ASN A 514 -28.73 14.24 -28.89
CA ASN A 514 -28.52 12.79 -28.85
C ASN A 514 -27.05 12.41 -28.59
N ASN A 515 -26.31 13.21 -27.80
CA ASN A 515 -24.88 13.06 -27.52
C ASN A 515 -24.61 12.97 -26.00
N THR A 516 -24.77 11.78 -25.42
CA THR A 516 -24.51 11.52 -23.99
C THR A 516 -23.01 11.46 -23.63
N ALA A 517 -22.12 11.98 -24.47
CA ALA A 517 -20.68 12.04 -24.21
C ALA A 517 -20.19 13.47 -23.93
N THR A 518 -20.78 14.49 -24.57
CA THR A 518 -20.43 15.90 -24.34
C THR A 518 -21.60 16.89 -24.46
N GLY A 519 -22.83 16.41 -24.73
CA GLY A 519 -23.99 17.27 -24.97
C GLY A 519 -23.77 18.26 -26.12
N ILE A 520 -24.08 19.54 -25.88
CA ILE A 520 -23.83 20.68 -26.79
C ILE A 520 -22.38 21.25 -26.70
N ARG A 521 -21.52 20.69 -25.85
CA ARG A 521 -20.22 21.26 -25.45
C ARG A 521 -19.02 20.44 -25.97
N SER A 522 -17.80 20.93 -25.77
CA SER A 522 -16.56 20.27 -26.24
C SER A 522 -16.33 18.90 -25.62
N GLN A 523 -16.61 18.83 -24.32
CA GLN A 523 -16.17 17.82 -23.35
C GLN A 523 -17.27 17.75 -22.27
N ALA A 524 -17.41 16.62 -21.59
CA ALA A 524 -18.13 16.58 -20.32
C ALA A 524 -17.30 17.30 -19.23
N TYR A 525 -17.94 17.92 -18.24
CA TYR A 525 -17.24 18.78 -17.29
C TYR A 525 -16.33 18.01 -16.32
N ASP A 526 -16.67 16.76 -16.02
CA ASP A 526 -15.88 15.82 -15.21
C ASP A 526 -14.53 15.42 -15.84
N THR A 527 -14.41 15.62 -17.15
CA THR A 527 -13.27 15.22 -17.99
C THR A 527 -12.71 16.39 -18.80
N SER A 528 -13.23 17.60 -18.59
CA SER A 528 -12.85 18.80 -19.33
C SER A 528 -11.43 19.24 -19.01
N THR A 529 -10.63 19.40 -20.07
CA THR A 529 -9.25 19.87 -20.03
C THR A 529 -9.10 21.39 -20.25
N GLU A 530 -10.20 22.13 -20.40
CA GLU A 530 -10.16 23.58 -20.59
C GLU A 530 -9.66 24.29 -19.31
N THR A 531 -8.83 25.33 -19.49
CA THR A 531 -8.27 26.17 -18.41
C THR A 531 -8.27 27.62 -18.87
N TRP A 532 -7.99 28.58 -17.99
CA TRP A 532 -7.94 29.98 -18.41
C TRP A 532 -6.82 30.27 -19.42
N ALA A 533 -5.78 29.43 -19.48
CA ALA A 533 -4.74 29.46 -20.51
C ALA A 533 -5.19 28.96 -21.90
N THR A 534 -6.43 28.47 -22.05
CA THR A 534 -7.04 28.13 -23.35
C THR A 534 -8.11 29.13 -23.80
N PHE A 535 -8.25 30.26 -23.08
CA PHE A 535 -9.12 31.37 -23.45
C PHE A 535 -8.68 32.00 -24.77
N ASP A 536 -9.65 32.28 -25.64
CA ASP A 536 -9.43 33.05 -26.87
C ASP A 536 -10.76 33.71 -27.28
N PRO A 537 -10.85 35.06 -27.36
CA PRO A 537 -12.06 35.75 -27.82
C PRO A 537 -12.58 35.27 -29.18
N ALA A 538 -11.73 34.77 -30.07
CA ALA A 538 -12.13 34.24 -31.38
C ALA A 538 -12.82 32.86 -31.31
N ARG A 539 -12.68 32.11 -30.20
CA ARG A 539 -13.45 30.88 -29.93
C ARG A 539 -14.93 31.16 -29.61
N GLY A 540 -15.28 32.41 -29.28
CA GLY A 540 -16.64 32.82 -28.92
C GLY A 540 -17.03 32.48 -27.48
N VAL A 541 -18.14 33.06 -27.00
CA VAL A 541 -18.52 33.00 -25.57
C VAL A 541 -18.73 31.58 -25.06
N HIS A 542 -19.52 30.74 -25.75
CA HIS A 542 -19.82 29.37 -25.31
C HIS A 542 -18.55 28.53 -25.03
N ARG A 543 -17.58 28.54 -25.97
CA ARG A 543 -16.34 27.74 -25.89
C ARG A 543 -15.35 28.22 -24.84
N ASN A 544 -15.50 29.46 -24.38
CA ASN A 544 -14.76 30.01 -23.25
C ASN A 544 -15.53 29.78 -21.93
N GLY A 545 -16.86 29.81 -21.95
CA GLY A 545 -17.71 29.54 -20.79
C GLY A 545 -17.52 28.13 -20.21
N GLU A 546 -17.18 27.16 -21.06
CA GLU A 546 -16.75 25.82 -20.65
C GLU A 546 -15.56 25.82 -19.66
N ILE A 547 -14.67 26.82 -19.70
CA ILE A 547 -13.59 27.00 -18.71
C ILE A 547 -14.18 27.27 -17.32
N TRP A 548 -15.15 28.18 -17.23
CA TRP A 548 -15.78 28.57 -15.97
C TRP A 548 -16.66 27.45 -15.42
N ALA A 549 -17.49 26.85 -16.28
CA ALA A 549 -18.34 25.71 -15.93
C ALA A 549 -17.52 24.51 -15.42
N ALA A 550 -16.41 24.15 -16.08
CA ALA A 550 -15.50 23.11 -15.58
C ALA A 550 -14.85 23.48 -14.23
N THR A 551 -14.50 24.76 -14.03
CA THR A 551 -13.98 25.23 -12.73
C THR A 551 -15.03 25.11 -11.61
N MET A 552 -16.30 25.41 -11.89
CA MET A 552 -17.39 25.19 -10.92
C MET A 552 -17.66 23.70 -10.68
N PHE A 553 -17.43 22.85 -11.67
CA PHE A 553 -17.52 21.39 -11.54
C PHE A 553 -16.42 20.82 -10.62
N ASP A 554 -15.19 21.32 -10.71
CA ASP A 554 -14.12 20.96 -9.76
C ASP A 554 -14.48 21.32 -8.31
N ILE A 555 -15.19 22.45 -8.08
CA ILE A 555 -15.71 22.81 -6.76
C ILE A 555 -16.80 21.82 -6.31
N ARG A 556 -17.69 21.40 -7.22
CA ARG A 556 -18.69 20.34 -6.97
C ARG A 556 -18.05 19.04 -6.52
N GLU A 557 -16.99 18.57 -7.18
CA GLU A 557 -16.30 17.35 -6.78
C GLU A 557 -15.53 17.52 -5.46
N ALA A 558 -14.90 18.67 -5.25
CA ALA A 558 -14.12 18.93 -4.04
C ALA A 558 -14.95 19.24 -2.78
N LYS A 559 -16.20 19.72 -2.91
CA LYS A 559 -17.06 20.15 -1.78
C LYS A 559 -18.47 19.56 -1.74
N GLY A 560 -18.93 18.95 -2.82
CA GLY A 560 -20.31 18.47 -2.99
C GLY A 560 -21.25 19.52 -3.59
N ILE A 561 -22.28 19.02 -4.29
CA ILE A 561 -23.25 19.82 -5.05
C ILE A 561 -23.93 20.92 -4.24
N GLY A 562 -24.44 20.64 -3.02
CA GLY A 562 -25.19 21.60 -2.22
C GLY A 562 -24.39 22.80 -1.69
N TYR A 563 -23.07 22.65 -1.52
CA TYR A 563 -22.18 23.78 -1.23
C TYR A 563 -22.00 24.65 -2.48
N THR A 564 -21.80 24.00 -3.63
CA THR A 564 -21.51 24.65 -4.91
C THR A 564 -22.73 25.42 -5.44
N GLN A 565 -23.94 24.85 -5.26
CA GLN A 565 -25.22 25.53 -5.51
C GLN A 565 -25.30 26.89 -4.80
N GLN A 566 -25.04 26.93 -3.49
CA GLN A 566 -25.17 28.17 -2.71
C GLN A 566 -24.06 29.17 -3.04
N ILE A 567 -22.80 28.72 -3.12
CA ILE A 567 -21.67 29.63 -3.34
C ILE A 567 -21.69 30.25 -4.75
N VAL A 568 -22.21 29.57 -5.77
CA VAL A 568 -22.37 30.14 -7.12
C VAL A 568 -23.37 31.28 -7.14
N ILE A 569 -24.54 31.11 -6.51
CA ILE A 569 -25.59 32.14 -6.46
C ILE A 569 -25.15 33.36 -5.64
N ASP A 570 -24.50 33.15 -4.49
CA ASP A 570 -23.97 34.27 -3.69
C ASP A 570 -22.69 34.87 -4.29
N GLY A 571 -21.92 34.09 -5.04
CA GLY A 571 -20.77 34.56 -5.81
C GLY A 571 -21.17 35.55 -6.91
N MET A 572 -22.27 35.28 -7.64
CA MET A 572 -22.83 36.23 -8.60
C MET A 572 -23.21 37.56 -7.94
N LYS A 573 -23.85 37.53 -6.77
CA LYS A 573 -24.22 38.74 -5.99
C LYS A 573 -23.00 39.55 -5.55
N ASN A 574 -21.87 38.88 -5.31
CA ASN A 574 -20.59 39.51 -4.97
C ASN A 574 -19.76 39.93 -6.20
N THR A 575 -20.19 39.63 -7.43
CA THR A 575 -19.45 39.91 -8.67
C THR A 575 -19.87 41.25 -9.27
N VAL A 576 -18.89 42.05 -9.72
CA VAL A 576 -19.09 43.38 -10.33
C VAL A 576 -19.66 43.31 -11.76
N SER A 577 -20.13 44.44 -12.28
CA SER A 577 -20.53 44.61 -13.69
C SER A 577 -19.33 44.57 -14.65
N SER A 578 -19.51 44.04 -15.85
CA SER A 578 -18.44 43.73 -16.81
C SER A 578 -17.25 42.94 -16.21
N PRO A 579 -17.50 41.82 -15.51
CA PRO A 579 -16.46 41.07 -14.81
C PRO A 579 -15.51 40.32 -15.76
N THR A 580 -14.25 40.22 -15.34
CA THR A 580 -13.29 39.21 -15.77
C THR A 580 -13.51 37.89 -15.00
N TYR A 581 -12.86 36.81 -15.43
CA TYR A 581 -12.85 35.54 -14.68
C TYR A 581 -12.30 35.71 -13.26
N LEU A 582 -11.42 36.68 -13.04
CA LEU A 582 -10.81 36.96 -11.73
C LEU A 582 -11.76 37.71 -10.82
N ASP A 583 -12.60 38.62 -11.35
CA ASP A 583 -13.67 39.27 -10.59
C ASP A 583 -14.73 38.25 -10.14
N ALA A 584 -15.09 37.30 -11.02
CA ALA A 584 -16.02 36.23 -10.71
C ALA A 584 -15.44 35.23 -9.67
N ARG A 585 -14.15 34.88 -9.80
CA ARG A 585 -13.39 34.11 -8.79
C ARG A 585 -13.45 34.79 -7.42
N ASP A 586 -13.15 36.09 -7.37
CA ASP A 586 -13.09 36.84 -6.13
C ASP A 586 -14.49 37.00 -5.50
N GLY A 587 -15.54 37.06 -6.33
CA GLY A 587 -16.94 36.93 -5.89
C GLY A 587 -17.26 35.59 -5.21
N ILE A 588 -16.81 34.47 -5.79
CA ILE A 588 -16.93 33.11 -5.19
C ILE A 588 -16.15 33.03 -3.87
N LEU A 589 -14.92 33.54 -3.82
CA LEU A 589 -14.11 33.57 -2.59
C LEU A 589 -14.79 34.42 -1.50
N ALA A 590 -15.34 35.58 -1.85
CA ALA A 590 -16.12 36.42 -0.94
C ALA A 590 -17.40 35.72 -0.43
N ALA A 591 -18.04 34.87 -1.25
CA ALA A 591 -19.22 34.11 -0.84
C ALA A 591 -18.89 33.03 0.21
N ASP A 592 -17.72 32.36 0.14
CA ASP A 592 -17.28 31.49 1.26
C ASP A 592 -16.91 32.30 2.52
N MET A 593 -16.34 33.50 2.37
CA MET A 593 -16.11 34.40 3.50
C MET A 593 -17.42 34.79 4.21
N THR A 594 -18.51 35.06 3.49
CA THR A 594 -19.82 35.36 4.09
C THR A 594 -20.54 34.12 4.62
N ASN A 595 -20.47 32.99 3.91
CA ASN A 595 -21.35 31.84 4.15
C ASN A 595 -20.76 30.84 5.15
N THR A 596 -19.44 30.75 5.27
CA THR A 596 -18.76 29.83 6.21
C THR A 596 -17.78 30.52 7.15
N GLY A 597 -17.49 31.82 6.93
CA GLY A 597 -16.41 32.54 7.61
C GLY A 597 -15.03 32.31 6.97
N GLY A 598 -14.98 31.84 5.72
CA GLY A 598 -13.74 31.57 5.00
C GLY A 598 -13.18 30.17 5.23
N ALA A 599 -14.02 29.21 5.63
CA ALA A 599 -13.58 27.87 6.01
C ALA A 599 -13.06 27.01 4.83
N ASN A 600 -13.18 27.48 3.58
CA ASN A 600 -12.78 26.73 2.38
C ASN A 600 -11.85 27.50 1.45
N GLN A 601 -11.36 28.69 1.83
CA GLN A 601 -10.55 29.57 0.96
C GLN A 601 -9.39 28.82 0.30
N CYS A 602 -8.60 28.04 1.05
CA CYS A 602 -7.46 27.31 0.51
C CYS A 602 -7.83 26.19 -0.48
N LEU A 603 -9.02 25.60 -0.37
CA LEU A 603 -9.52 24.61 -1.34
C LEU A 603 -10.03 25.31 -2.61
N LEU A 604 -10.72 26.44 -2.47
CA LEU A 604 -11.18 27.25 -3.59
C LEU A 604 -9.99 27.80 -4.38
N TRP A 605 -9.00 28.40 -3.71
CA TRP A 605 -7.77 28.88 -4.33
C TRP A 605 -7.03 27.80 -5.12
N ARG A 606 -6.95 26.57 -4.57
CA ARG A 606 -6.40 25.42 -5.28
C ARG A 606 -7.14 25.09 -6.57
N VAL A 607 -8.47 25.05 -6.54
CA VAL A 607 -9.29 24.75 -7.73
C VAL A 607 -9.11 25.84 -8.79
N PHE A 608 -9.20 27.11 -8.41
CA PHE A 608 -8.98 28.22 -9.35
C PHE A 608 -7.56 28.22 -9.91
N ALA A 609 -6.53 27.99 -9.10
CA ALA A 609 -5.15 27.86 -9.55
C ALA A 609 -4.94 26.67 -10.50
N GLY A 610 -5.55 25.52 -10.22
CA GLY A 610 -5.54 24.34 -11.11
C GLY A 610 -6.16 24.63 -12.48
N ARG A 611 -7.12 25.55 -12.56
CA ARG A 611 -7.73 26.06 -13.80
C ARG A 611 -7.06 27.33 -14.35
N GLY A 612 -5.90 27.74 -13.83
CA GLY A 612 -5.10 28.87 -14.33
C GLY A 612 -5.49 30.26 -13.80
N MET A 613 -6.37 30.33 -12.80
CA MET A 613 -6.85 31.57 -12.16
C MET A 613 -6.22 31.78 -10.77
N GLY A 614 -4.94 31.44 -10.62
CA GLY A 614 -4.16 31.51 -9.38
C GLY A 614 -3.92 32.92 -8.82
N ALA A 615 -3.17 32.99 -7.73
CA ALA A 615 -2.95 34.21 -6.94
C ALA A 615 -2.24 35.35 -7.70
N ASN A 616 -1.43 35.02 -8.71
CA ASN A 616 -0.71 35.97 -9.57
C ASN A 616 -1.36 36.12 -10.97
N ALA A 617 -2.52 35.50 -11.21
CA ALA A 617 -3.24 35.60 -12.48
C ALA A 617 -3.66 37.06 -12.74
N SER A 618 -3.66 37.49 -14.01
CA SER A 618 -4.08 38.85 -14.37
C SER A 618 -4.79 38.94 -15.72
N SER A 619 -5.66 39.94 -15.89
CA SER A 619 -6.38 40.20 -17.14
C SER A 619 -6.18 41.64 -17.60
N SER A 620 -6.18 41.82 -18.93
CA SER A 620 -6.29 43.11 -19.60
C SER A 620 -7.64 43.78 -19.38
N ALA A 621 -7.67 45.11 -19.43
CA ALA A 621 -8.88 45.91 -19.15
C ALA A 621 -9.96 45.85 -20.26
N ASP A 622 -9.63 45.34 -21.45
CA ASP A 622 -10.60 45.01 -22.50
C ASP A 622 -11.02 43.53 -22.49
N GLN A 623 -10.51 42.77 -21.51
CA GLN A 623 -10.72 41.33 -21.31
C GLN A 623 -10.21 40.43 -22.45
N THR A 624 -9.47 40.96 -23.45
CA THR A 624 -9.04 40.20 -24.64
C THR A 624 -7.79 39.36 -24.45
N THR A 625 -6.96 39.75 -23.47
CA THR A 625 -5.68 39.10 -23.12
C THR A 625 -5.65 38.76 -21.63
N GLU A 626 -5.24 37.55 -21.33
CA GLU A 626 -5.06 36.99 -19.99
C GLU A 626 -3.58 36.70 -19.68
N THR A 627 -3.30 36.36 -18.43
CA THR A 627 -2.04 35.75 -18.01
C THR A 627 -2.40 34.78 -16.90
N ALA A 628 -2.49 33.50 -17.29
CA ALA A 628 -2.84 32.41 -16.41
C ALA A 628 -1.70 32.11 -15.41
N ASP A 629 -2.09 31.66 -14.22
CA ASP A 629 -1.19 31.33 -13.11
C ASP A 629 -1.76 30.14 -12.32
N SER A 630 -0.87 29.26 -11.86
CA SER A 630 -1.19 28.11 -11.01
C SER A 630 -0.69 28.26 -9.57
N THR A 631 -0.25 29.46 -9.17
CA THR A 631 0.19 29.72 -7.79
C THR A 631 -1.00 29.73 -6.83
N VAL A 632 -1.03 28.76 -5.91
CA VAL A 632 -1.87 28.83 -4.70
C VAL A 632 -1.21 29.79 -3.69
N PRO A 633 -1.97 30.62 -2.94
CA PRO A 633 -1.38 31.51 -1.94
C PRO A 633 -0.52 30.75 -0.92
N ALA A 634 0.68 31.22 -0.63
CA ALA A 634 1.67 30.48 0.18
C ALA A 634 1.17 30.09 1.58
N GLN A 635 0.26 30.85 2.19
CA GLN A 635 -0.36 30.50 3.47
C GLN A 635 -1.28 29.26 3.40
N CYS A 636 -1.70 28.85 2.21
CA CYS A 636 -2.57 27.70 1.97
C CYS A 636 -1.81 26.39 1.66
N MET A 637 -0.56 26.49 1.23
CA MET A 637 0.26 25.32 0.93
C MET A 637 0.69 24.63 2.24
N PRO A 638 0.79 23.29 2.28
CA PRO A 638 1.61 22.63 3.29
C PRO A 638 3.08 23.01 3.10
N THR A 639 3.92 22.62 4.05
CA THR A 639 5.37 22.61 3.91
C THR A 639 5.84 21.19 4.18
N ALA A 640 6.39 20.55 3.15
CA ALA A 640 7.06 19.27 3.27
C ALA A 640 8.40 19.44 4.01
N ASP A 641 8.79 18.39 4.71
CA ASP A 641 10.06 18.27 5.42
C ASP A 641 10.40 16.78 5.40
N ALA A 642 11.42 16.41 4.62
CA ALA A 642 11.93 15.05 4.49
C ALA A 642 12.77 14.61 5.70
N GLY A 643 13.11 15.54 6.60
CA GLY A 643 14.01 15.36 7.72
C GLY A 643 15.47 15.15 7.30
N GLY A 644 16.22 14.45 8.15
CA GLY A 644 17.63 14.12 7.87
C GLY A 644 18.59 15.33 7.93
N PRO A 645 19.70 15.31 7.18
CA PRO A 645 20.16 14.18 6.36
C PRO A 645 20.38 12.93 7.21
N TYR A 646 20.15 11.76 6.61
CA TYR A 646 20.24 10.46 7.26
C TYR A 646 21.60 9.82 6.98
N SER A 647 22.09 9.01 7.92
CA SER A 647 23.23 8.13 7.67
C SER A 647 23.09 6.82 8.45
N THR A 648 23.54 5.73 7.84
CA THR A 648 23.48 4.37 8.38
C THR A 648 24.63 3.54 7.81
N PRO A 649 25.20 2.58 8.56
CA PRO A 649 25.99 1.52 7.94
C PRO A 649 25.12 0.68 6.99
N GLU A 650 25.72 0.05 5.99
CA GLU A 650 25.03 -0.95 5.17
C GLU A 650 24.63 -2.20 5.98
N GLY A 651 23.82 -3.07 5.36
CA GLY A 651 23.01 -4.09 6.04
C GLY A 651 21.85 -3.52 6.89
N THR A 652 21.97 -2.27 7.35
CA THR A 652 21.16 -1.67 8.43
C THR A 652 20.15 -0.66 7.89
N ASP A 653 18.87 -1.02 7.91
CA ASP A 653 17.77 -0.14 7.47
C ASP A 653 17.68 1.12 8.35
N VAL A 654 17.41 2.27 7.73
CA VAL A 654 17.19 3.55 8.44
C VAL A 654 15.74 3.99 8.35
N LEU A 655 15.18 4.52 9.44
CA LEU A 655 13.81 5.04 9.48
C LEU A 655 13.79 6.51 9.05
N LEU A 656 13.25 6.79 7.87
CA LEU A 656 12.97 8.14 7.39
C LEU A 656 11.74 8.70 8.12
N SER A 657 11.67 10.02 8.33
CA SER A 657 10.57 10.64 9.07
C SER A 657 10.23 12.06 8.58
N ALA A 658 9.03 12.20 8.00
CA ALA A 658 8.43 13.48 7.62
C ALA A 658 7.69 14.16 8.80
N ALA A 659 8.21 13.99 10.02
CA ALA A 659 7.56 14.46 11.25
C ALA A 659 7.63 15.99 11.43
N GLY A 660 8.53 16.68 10.74
CA GLY A 660 8.61 18.15 10.73
C GLY A 660 7.65 18.84 9.76
N SER A 661 7.02 18.08 8.84
CA SER A 661 6.11 18.64 7.84
C SER A 661 4.90 19.34 8.48
N THR A 662 4.55 20.53 7.99
CA THR A 662 3.48 21.37 8.56
C THR A 662 2.36 21.67 7.57
N LYS A 663 1.14 21.91 8.07
CA LYS A 663 0.07 22.49 7.25
C LYS A 663 0.29 23.99 7.01
N GLY A 664 -0.38 24.53 6.00
CA GLY A 664 -0.42 25.97 5.74
C GLY A 664 -0.89 26.81 6.94
N THR A 665 -0.38 28.04 7.01
CA THR A 665 -0.62 28.99 8.10
C THR A 665 -2.01 29.64 8.07
N ASP A 666 -2.75 29.51 6.97
CA ASP A 666 -4.13 29.98 6.85
C ASP A 666 -5.09 29.20 7.78
N PRO A 667 -6.13 29.85 8.35
CA PRO A 667 -7.16 29.15 9.12
C PRO A 667 -7.88 28.03 8.35
N SER A 668 -7.98 28.14 7.01
CA SER A 668 -8.65 27.18 6.13
C SER A 668 -7.71 26.17 5.46
N ALA A 669 -6.38 26.29 5.62
CA ALA A 669 -5.43 25.29 5.12
C ALA A 669 -5.67 23.94 5.82
N GLY A 670 -5.73 22.86 5.05
CA GLY A 670 -6.16 21.55 5.51
C GLY A 670 -5.20 20.93 6.51
N THR A 671 -5.69 20.01 7.34
CA THR A 671 -4.78 19.10 8.06
C THR A 671 -4.10 18.17 7.05
N LEU A 672 -2.82 17.87 7.26
CA LEU A 672 -2.07 16.90 6.44
C LEU A 672 -2.79 15.54 6.45
N THR A 673 -2.88 14.89 5.29
CA THR A 673 -3.67 13.66 5.08
C THR A 673 -2.92 12.54 4.39
N THR A 674 -2.02 12.83 3.45
CA THR A 674 -1.13 11.82 2.84
C THR A 674 0.33 12.23 2.98
N PHE A 675 1.17 11.20 3.06
CA PHE A 675 2.62 11.25 3.05
C PHE A 675 3.03 10.13 2.10
N GLU A 676 3.66 10.49 0.99
CA GLU A 676 3.97 9.61 -0.13
C GLU A 676 5.46 9.79 -0.45
N TRP A 677 6.25 8.71 -0.52
CA TRP A 677 7.70 8.77 -0.66
C TRP A 677 8.15 8.34 -2.04
N ASP A 678 9.19 9.02 -2.51
CA ASP A 678 10.06 8.66 -3.63
C ASP A 678 11.38 8.15 -2.99
N LEU A 679 11.65 6.83 -3.04
CA LEU A 679 12.81 6.21 -2.39
C LEU A 679 13.89 5.77 -3.40
N ASP A 680 13.61 5.85 -4.70
CA ASP A 680 14.58 5.57 -5.77
C ASP A 680 15.05 6.79 -6.60
N ASN A 681 14.34 7.91 -6.49
CA ASN A 681 14.54 9.19 -7.19
C ASN A 681 14.22 9.11 -8.70
N ASP A 682 13.17 8.39 -9.10
CA ASP A 682 12.58 8.50 -10.46
C ASP A 682 11.62 9.70 -10.62
N GLY A 683 11.16 10.31 -9.53
CA GLY A 683 10.22 11.43 -9.49
C GLY A 683 8.76 11.04 -9.25
N GLN A 684 8.47 9.75 -9.05
CA GLN A 684 7.18 9.21 -8.63
C GLN A 684 7.19 8.94 -7.12
N TYR A 685 6.05 9.15 -6.48
CA TYR A 685 5.90 9.04 -5.03
C TYR A 685 5.00 7.85 -4.69
N ASP A 686 5.38 6.65 -5.12
CA ASP A 686 4.62 5.41 -4.94
C ASP A 686 5.39 4.26 -4.25
N ASP A 687 6.68 4.44 -3.93
CA ASP A 687 7.50 3.46 -3.19
C ASP A 687 6.94 3.12 -1.80
N ALA A 688 6.55 4.15 -1.04
CA ALA A 688 6.08 3.99 0.34
C ALA A 688 5.11 5.10 0.77
N THR A 689 4.28 4.81 1.77
CA THR A 689 3.33 5.79 2.33
C THR A 689 3.36 5.81 3.87
N GLY A 690 3.10 7.00 4.43
CA GLY A 690 3.08 7.26 5.86
C GLY A 690 4.16 8.23 6.33
N GLN A 691 3.94 8.87 7.48
CA GLN A 691 4.84 9.91 8.01
C GLN A 691 6.24 9.39 8.39
N SER A 692 6.45 8.07 8.49
CA SER A 692 7.78 7.49 8.68
C SER A 692 7.86 6.11 8.04
N VAL A 693 8.91 5.85 7.27
CA VAL A 693 9.06 4.65 6.42
C VAL A 693 10.49 4.12 6.51
N PRO A 694 10.72 2.79 6.41
CA PRO A 694 12.06 2.22 6.39
C PRO A 694 12.69 2.39 5.00
N PHE A 695 13.88 2.97 4.93
CA PHE A 695 14.74 2.93 3.76
C PHE A 695 15.61 1.67 3.81
N THR A 696 15.47 0.81 2.81
CA THR A 696 16.04 -0.54 2.77
C THR A 696 17.04 -0.77 1.63
N ARG A 697 17.32 0.27 0.83
CA ARG A 697 18.37 0.28 -0.21
C ARG A 697 19.74 0.53 0.44
N VAL A 698 20.10 -0.37 1.36
CA VAL A 698 21.27 -0.31 2.25
C VAL A 698 22.18 -1.52 2.05
N GLY A 699 22.22 -2.08 0.84
CA GLY A 699 22.98 -3.28 0.50
C GLY A 699 24.28 -3.01 -0.26
N GLN A 700 24.63 -1.74 -0.41
CA GLN A 700 25.88 -1.16 -0.95
C GLN A 700 25.99 0.21 -0.27
N ASP A 701 27.21 0.72 -0.12
CA ASP A 701 27.49 2.09 0.29
C ASP A 701 26.85 3.16 -0.63
N GLY A 702 27.01 4.43 -0.24
CA GLY A 702 26.85 5.55 -1.15
C GLY A 702 25.85 6.61 -0.67
N VAL A 703 25.44 7.48 -1.59
CA VAL A 703 24.61 8.65 -1.28
C VAL A 703 23.36 8.64 -2.15
N PHE A 704 22.22 8.40 -1.52
CA PHE A 704 20.91 8.30 -2.15
C PHE A 704 20.09 9.55 -1.83
N THR A 705 19.46 10.16 -2.84
CA THR A 705 18.39 11.14 -2.64
C THR A 705 17.08 10.40 -2.38
N VAL A 706 16.25 10.92 -1.48
CA VAL A 706 14.86 10.48 -1.28
C VAL A 706 13.94 11.69 -1.21
N GLY A 707 12.75 11.58 -1.79
CA GLY A 707 11.72 12.61 -1.79
C GLY A 707 10.52 12.26 -0.89
N ILE A 708 9.86 13.28 -0.36
CA ILE A 708 8.52 13.18 0.24
C ILE A 708 7.57 14.14 -0.48
N ARG A 709 6.37 13.67 -0.81
CA ARG A 709 5.20 14.49 -1.15
C ARG A 709 4.21 14.44 0.00
N VAL A 710 3.76 15.61 0.44
CA VAL A 710 2.81 15.76 1.56
C VAL A 710 1.58 16.49 1.07
N THR A 711 0.40 15.86 1.17
CA THR A 711 -0.87 16.45 0.71
C THR A 711 -1.83 16.70 1.87
N ASP A 712 -2.43 17.88 1.91
CA ASP A 712 -3.41 18.30 2.91
C ASP A 712 -4.87 17.95 2.51
N SER A 713 -5.80 18.13 3.46
CA SER A 713 -7.23 17.87 3.26
C SER A 713 -7.98 18.95 2.47
N ALA A 714 -7.33 20.05 2.09
CA ALA A 714 -7.79 20.92 1.01
C ALA A 714 -7.32 20.41 -0.36
N GLY A 715 -6.41 19.42 -0.38
CA GLY A 715 -5.80 18.81 -1.54
C GLY A 715 -4.61 19.59 -2.10
N ASN A 716 -4.01 20.49 -1.32
CA ASN A 716 -2.74 21.14 -1.64
C ASN A 716 -1.58 20.20 -1.32
N ALA A 717 -0.59 20.12 -2.19
CA ALA A 717 0.59 19.26 -2.01
C ALA A 717 1.89 20.06 -2.11
N ASP A 718 2.88 19.67 -1.31
CA ASP A 718 4.25 20.19 -1.34
C ASP A 718 5.26 19.03 -1.32
N THR A 719 6.50 19.29 -1.74
CA THR A 719 7.55 18.27 -1.91
C THR A 719 8.91 18.74 -1.37
N ASP A 720 9.58 17.88 -0.62
CA ASP A 720 10.94 18.10 -0.11
C ASP A 720 11.83 16.86 -0.32
N THR A 721 13.15 17.02 -0.23
CA THR A 721 14.13 15.95 -0.47
C THR A 721 15.21 15.90 0.60
N ALA A 722 15.55 14.69 1.05
CA ALA A 722 16.65 14.42 1.97
C ALA A 722 17.73 13.53 1.32
N MET A 723 18.94 13.58 1.87
CA MET A 723 20.01 12.66 1.52
C MET A 723 20.10 11.53 2.55
N VAL A 724 20.28 10.30 2.09
CA VAL A 724 20.64 9.12 2.89
C VAL A 724 22.06 8.71 2.52
N THR A 725 22.98 8.78 3.48
CA THR A 725 24.38 8.33 3.30
C THR A 725 24.57 6.95 3.92
N VAL A 726 24.63 5.92 3.08
CA VAL A 726 25.01 4.56 3.49
C VAL A 726 26.54 4.49 3.53
N THR A 727 27.11 3.90 4.57
CA THR A 727 28.56 3.77 4.74
C THR A 727 29.00 2.31 4.78
N ASN A 728 30.06 2.00 4.05
CA ASN A 728 30.75 0.70 4.03
C ASN A 728 31.03 0.12 5.43
N VAL A 729 30.94 -1.21 5.55
CA VAL A 729 31.19 -2.05 6.73
C VAL A 729 32.08 -3.25 6.37
N ALA A 730 33.30 -2.94 5.93
CA ALA A 730 34.43 -3.82 5.63
C ALA A 730 34.32 -5.32 6.01
N PRO A 731 34.65 -6.25 5.09
CA PRO A 731 34.31 -7.67 5.18
C PRO A 731 34.89 -8.39 6.38
N SER A 732 34.20 -9.43 6.84
CA SER A 732 34.68 -10.35 7.87
C SER A 732 35.19 -11.65 7.26
N VAL A 733 36.35 -12.14 7.75
CA VAL A 733 36.99 -13.38 7.26
C VAL A 733 36.99 -14.44 8.36
N THR A 734 36.41 -15.62 8.07
CA THR A 734 36.35 -16.78 8.98
C THR A 734 37.03 -17.99 8.34
N LEU A 735 38.06 -18.54 8.99
CA LEU A 735 38.89 -19.63 8.46
C LEU A 735 38.75 -20.91 9.28
N ASN A 736 38.68 -22.06 8.61
CA ASN A 736 38.62 -23.36 9.29
C ASN A 736 40.04 -23.84 9.68
N PRO A 737 40.20 -24.47 10.86
CA PRO A 737 41.50 -25.01 11.29
C PRO A 737 41.90 -26.22 10.45
N ILE A 738 43.20 -26.33 10.17
CA ILE A 738 43.80 -27.42 9.40
C ILE A 738 44.44 -28.42 10.38
N ALA A 739 44.30 -29.72 10.11
CA ALA A 739 44.99 -30.78 10.86
C ALA A 739 46.45 -30.90 10.39
N ALA A 740 47.35 -31.34 11.29
CA ALA A 740 48.73 -31.59 10.89
C ALA A 740 48.82 -32.74 9.87
N THR A 741 49.65 -32.58 8.84
CA THR A 741 49.83 -33.54 7.74
C THR A 741 51.31 -33.71 7.40
N PRO A 742 51.74 -34.86 6.83
CA PRO A 742 53.08 -34.97 6.24
C PRO A 742 53.30 -33.99 5.08
N GLU A 743 54.54 -33.70 4.68
CA GLU A 743 54.76 -32.99 3.40
C GLU A 743 54.37 -33.86 2.20
N ASN A 744 54.31 -33.21 1.03
CA ASN A 744 53.84 -33.76 -0.24
C ASN A 744 52.44 -34.41 -0.16
N SER A 745 51.68 -34.08 0.90
CA SER A 745 50.33 -34.57 1.16
C SER A 745 49.33 -33.44 0.97
N GLY A 746 48.22 -33.74 0.29
CA GLY A 746 47.19 -32.74 -0.01
C GLY A 746 46.37 -32.34 1.22
N ILE A 747 46.41 -31.06 1.56
CA ILE A 747 45.45 -30.43 2.48
C ILE A 747 44.21 -29.95 1.72
N THR A 748 43.10 -29.75 2.43
CA THR A 748 41.93 -29.02 1.94
C THR A 748 41.64 -27.88 2.91
N PHE A 749 41.88 -26.65 2.47
CA PHE A 749 41.66 -25.45 3.24
C PHE A 749 40.33 -24.79 2.85
N SER A 750 39.59 -24.27 3.83
CA SER A 750 38.25 -23.72 3.61
C SER A 750 37.93 -22.58 4.58
N GLY A 751 36.99 -21.73 4.17
CA GLY A 751 36.56 -20.57 4.94
C GLY A 751 35.34 -19.88 4.33
N LYS A 752 34.86 -18.86 5.03
CA LYS A 752 33.80 -17.95 4.61
C LYS A 752 34.29 -16.51 4.75
N ILE A 753 34.09 -15.70 3.73
CA ILE A 753 34.08 -14.24 3.82
C ILE A 753 32.61 -13.79 3.85
N SER A 754 32.28 -12.82 4.69
CA SER A 754 30.90 -12.39 4.95
C SER A 754 30.84 -10.89 5.20
N ASP A 755 29.89 -10.21 4.56
CA ASP A 755 29.84 -8.76 4.48
C ASP A 755 28.39 -8.24 4.51
N PRO A 756 28.03 -7.20 5.30
CA PRO A 756 26.69 -6.60 5.28
C PRO A 756 26.29 -5.96 3.95
N GLY A 757 27.25 -5.58 3.10
CA GLY A 757 27.06 -5.08 1.74
C GLY A 757 26.62 -6.20 0.80
N TRP A 758 25.34 -6.59 0.85
CA TRP A 758 24.88 -7.79 0.15
C TRP A 758 24.83 -7.67 -1.39
N LEU A 759 25.07 -6.49 -1.96
CA LEU A 759 25.22 -6.26 -3.40
C LEU A 759 26.69 -6.23 -3.83
N ASP A 760 27.60 -5.98 -2.90
CA ASP A 760 29.01 -5.68 -3.11
C ASP A 760 29.78 -6.84 -3.76
N PRO A 761 30.78 -6.55 -4.61
CA PRO A 761 31.49 -7.55 -5.40
C PRO A 761 32.61 -8.23 -4.59
N LEU A 762 32.25 -9.08 -3.62
CA LEU A 762 33.25 -9.76 -2.77
C LEU A 762 34.30 -10.55 -3.57
N THR A 763 35.56 -10.24 -3.30
CA THR A 763 36.75 -10.92 -3.83
C THR A 763 37.66 -11.42 -2.70
N ALA A 764 38.60 -12.30 -3.03
CA ALA A 764 39.47 -12.93 -2.03
C ALA A 764 40.83 -13.36 -2.60
N THR A 765 41.87 -13.24 -1.77
CA THR A 765 43.20 -13.82 -2.03
C THR A 765 43.66 -14.68 -0.85
N VAL A 766 44.41 -15.74 -1.15
CA VAL A 766 45.10 -16.61 -0.19
C VAL A 766 46.60 -16.54 -0.43
N ASN A 767 47.36 -16.32 0.64
CA ASN A 767 48.81 -16.45 0.66
C ASN A 767 49.15 -17.69 1.51
N TRP A 768 49.78 -18.69 0.90
CA TRP A 768 50.04 -19.97 1.55
C TRP A 768 51.27 -19.98 2.46
N ASP A 769 52.01 -18.86 2.53
CA ASP A 769 53.26 -18.71 3.31
C ASP A 769 54.40 -19.66 2.86
N ASP A 770 54.30 -20.18 1.64
CA ASP A 770 55.30 -21.00 0.93
C ASP A 770 56.16 -20.18 -0.05
N GLY A 771 55.95 -18.87 -0.14
CA GLY A 771 56.65 -17.99 -1.08
C GLY A 771 56.04 -17.89 -2.48
N THR A 772 54.95 -18.61 -2.79
CA THR A 772 54.19 -18.43 -4.05
C THR A 772 53.44 -17.08 -4.12
N GLY A 773 53.22 -16.44 -2.96
CA GLY A 773 52.56 -15.15 -2.82
C GLY A 773 51.03 -15.20 -2.99
N PRO A 774 50.31 -14.08 -2.79
CA PRO A 774 48.85 -14.06 -2.81
C PRO A 774 48.25 -14.52 -4.15
N GLN A 775 47.44 -15.58 -4.12
CA GLN A 775 46.69 -16.13 -5.25
C GLN A 775 45.19 -15.85 -5.09
N PRO A 776 44.43 -15.64 -6.19
CA PRO A 776 42.98 -15.44 -6.11
C PRO A 776 42.25 -16.71 -5.65
N VAL A 777 41.30 -16.57 -4.72
CA VAL A 777 40.48 -17.68 -4.22
C VAL A 777 39.18 -17.75 -5.03
N VAL A 778 38.85 -18.93 -5.53
CA VAL A 778 37.55 -19.21 -6.17
C VAL A 778 36.65 -19.94 -5.18
N GLY A 779 35.40 -19.47 -5.05
CA GLY A 779 34.40 -20.03 -4.15
C GLY A 779 32.98 -19.85 -4.69
N THR A 780 31.99 -20.20 -3.88
CA THR A 780 30.57 -19.89 -4.13
C THR A 780 30.27 -18.51 -3.55
N LEU A 781 29.85 -17.60 -4.42
CA LEU A 781 29.37 -16.26 -4.06
C LEU A 781 27.84 -16.26 -3.90
N GLU A 782 27.33 -15.67 -2.82
CA GLU A 782 25.91 -15.50 -2.51
C GLU A 782 25.66 -14.05 -2.08
N ASN A 783 25.17 -13.22 -3.00
CA ASN A 783 24.89 -11.79 -2.80
C ASN A 783 23.40 -11.58 -2.47
N THR A 784 23.00 -11.93 -1.23
CA THR A 784 21.60 -11.89 -0.81
C THR A 784 21.45 -11.46 0.65
N ARG A 785 20.62 -10.45 0.91
CA ARG A 785 20.32 -9.93 2.25
C ARG A 785 20.01 -11.08 3.25
N PRO A 786 20.66 -11.15 4.43
CA PRO A 786 21.37 -10.07 5.12
C PRO A 786 22.78 -9.73 4.61
N ASP A 787 23.54 -10.72 4.14
CA ASP A 787 24.99 -10.57 3.93
C ASP A 787 25.39 -11.02 2.51
N ALA A 788 26.34 -10.35 1.86
CA ALA A 788 27.12 -10.99 0.79
C ALA A 788 28.05 -12.03 1.41
N THR A 789 28.21 -13.18 0.76
CA THR A 789 29.11 -14.23 1.26
C THR A 789 29.89 -14.92 0.16
N LEU A 790 31.18 -15.13 0.41
CA LEU A 790 32.07 -15.93 -0.44
C LEU A 790 32.60 -17.12 0.36
N THR A 791 32.04 -18.31 0.10
CA THR A 791 32.44 -19.56 0.77
C THR A 791 33.36 -20.38 -0.13
N PHE A 792 34.53 -20.78 0.37
CA PHE A 792 35.55 -21.45 -0.43
C PHE A 792 36.06 -22.76 0.20
N SER A 793 36.55 -23.65 -0.65
CA SER A 793 37.22 -24.90 -0.27
C SER A 793 38.23 -25.28 -1.34
N VAL A 794 39.52 -24.99 -1.09
CA VAL A 794 40.63 -25.13 -2.04
C VAL A 794 41.63 -26.19 -1.57
N PRO A 795 42.11 -27.07 -2.47
CA PRO A 795 43.22 -27.98 -2.16
C PRO A 795 44.57 -27.27 -2.28
N HIS A 796 45.53 -27.66 -1.46
CA HIS A 796 46.94 -27.25 -1.59
C HIS A 796 47.88 -28.39 -1.17
N ILE A 797 49.15 -28.33 -1.58
CA ILE A 797 50.20 -29.28 -1.19
C ILE A 797 51.45 -28.45 -0.85
N TYR A 798 52.04 -28.72 0.31
CA TYR A 798 53.36 -28.22 0.68
C TYR A 798 54.42 -29.25 0.33
N GLY A 799 55.55 -28.83 -0.26
CA GLY A 799 56.65 -29.73 -0.62
C GLY A 799 57.65 -29.98 0.50
N ASP A 800 57.58 -29.20 1.58
CA ASP A 800 58.54 -29.11 2.68
C ASP A 800 57.76 -28.98 4.01
N ASN A 801 58.43 -29.18 5.13
CA ASN A 801 57.87 -29.21 6.47
C ASN A 801 57.52 -27.81 7.02
N GLY A 802 56.94 -27.79 8.22
CA GLY A 802 57.00 -26.62 9.09
C GLY A 802 55.65 -25.97 9.36
N VAL A 803 55.67 -24.73 9.84
CA VAL A 803 54.45 -24.01 10.26
C VAL A 803 54.17 -22.85 9.31
N TYR A 804 53.20 -23.05 8.42
CA TYR A 804 52.79 -22.12 7.38
C TYR A 804 51.61 -21.27 7.85
N ALA A 805 51.79 -19.95 7.91
CA ALA A 805 50.81 -18.98 8.36
C ALA A 805 49.92 -18.52 7.18
N ILE A 806 48.97 -19.38 6.80
CA ILE A 806 48.07 -19.13 5.66
C ILE A 806 47.21 -17.90 5.94
N GLU A 807 47.43 -16.84 5.18
CA GLU A 807 46.68 -15.59 5.25
C GLU A 807 45.64 -15.55 4.15
N VAL A 808 44.41 -15.17 4.50
CA VAL A 808 43.33 -14.91 3.55
C VAL A 808 42.83 -13.49 3.74
N CYS A 809 42.88 -12.70 2.67
CA CYS A 809 42.35 -11.36 2.61
C CYS A 809 41.07 -11.36 1.77
N GLY A 810 39.95 -10.97 2.38
CA GLY A 810 38.68 -10.68 1.70
C GLY A 810 38.56 -9.18 1.45
N SER A 811 38.00 -8.80 0.30
CA SER A 811 37.73 -7.40 -0.08
C SER A 811 36.33 -7.27 -0.66
N ASP A 812 35.65 -6.19 -0.30
CA ASP A 812 34.57 -5.56 -1.06
C ASP A 812 35.22 -4.77 -2.24
N ASP A 813 34.61 -3.69 -2.76
CA ASP A 813 35.25 -2.80 -3.75
C ASP A 813 36.00 -1.57 -3.17
N ASP A 814 36.13 -1.48 -1.84
CA ASP A 814 36.45 -0.24 -1.10
C ASP A 814 37.58 -0.44 -0.03
N THR A 815 37.64 -1.63 0.58
CA THR A 815 38.46 -2.03 1.74
C THR A 815 38.95 -3.48 1.64
N THR A 816 39.82 -3.90 2.57
CA THR A 816 40.33 -5.27 2.65
C THR A 816 40.55 -5.68 4.12
N THR A 817 40.01 -6.84 4.51
CA THR A 817 40.24 -7.46 5.81
C THR A 817 40.97 -8.79 5.64
N CYS A 818 42.01 -9.04 6.43
CA CYS A 818 42.78 -10.29 6.42
C CYS A 818 42.65 -11.07 7.72
N ALA A 819 42.67 -12.40 7.62
CA ALA A 819 42.77 -13.33 8.75
C ALA A 819 43.80 -14.42 8.44
N THR A 820 44.37 -15.04 9.48
CA THR A 820 45.46 -16.02 9.35
C THR A 820 45.12 -17.32 10.09
N VAL A 821 45.50 -18.47 9.52
CA VAL A 821 45.47 -19.77 10.20
C VAL A 821 46.75 -20.55 9.92
N ASN A 822 47.25 -21.28 10.92
CA ASN A 822 48.47 -22.06 10.76
C ASN A 822 48.15 -23.46 10.22
N ALA A 823 48.77 -23.85 9.10
CA ALA A 823 49.00 -25.24 8.75
C ALA A 823 50.29 -25.73 9.43
N THR A 824 50.35 -27.01 9.80
CA THR A 824 51.55 -27.66 10.36
C THR A 824 51.87 -28.89 9.53
N ILE A 825 53.01 -28.84 8.85
CA ILE A 825 53.50 -29.90 7.97
C ILE A 825 54.68 -30.61 8.67
N THR A 826 54.78 -31.92 8.51
CA THR A 826 55.75 -32.75 9.25
C THR A 826 56.62 -33.59 8.33
N ASN A 827 57.95 -33.52 8.53
CA ASN A 827 58.97 -34.38 7.92
C ASN A 827 58.58 -35.86 7.86
N VAL A 828 58.94 -36.51 6.76
CA VAL A 828 58.91 -37.96 6.55
C VAL A 828 60.30 -38.46 6.16
N ASP A 829 61.04 -38.98 7.15
CA ASP A 829 62.44 -39.44 7.04
C ASP A 829 62.83 -40.05 5.66
N PRO A 830 63.98 -39.65 5.05
CA PRO A 830 64.49 -40.25 3.82
C PRO A 830 64.74 -41.75 3.98
N THR A 831 64.51 -42.52 2.92
CA THR A 831 64.84 -43.96 2.93
C THR A 831 66.33 -44.22 2.66
N ALA A 832 66.94 -45.25 3.30
CA ALA A 832 68.31 -45.69 3.02
C ALA A 832 68.33 -47.17 2.58
N VAL A 833 68.98 -47.47 1.43
CA VAL A 833 69.14 -48.84 0.90
C VAL A 833 70.52 -49.04 0.29
N ILE A 834 71.18 -50.16 0.59
CA ILE A 834 72.38 -50.65 -0.10
C ILE A 834 71.98 -51.74 -1.10
N SER A 835 72.50 -51.71 -2.33
CA SER A 835 72.24 -52.80 -3.28
C SER A 835 72.92 -54.12 -2.88
N SER A 836 72.24 -55.23 -3.17
CA SER A 836 72.81 -56.58 -3.13
C SER A 836 73.73 -56.89 -4.31
N ASP A 837 73.75 -56.05 -5.35
CA ASP A 837 74.61 -56.24 -6.52
C ASP A 837 76.10 -56.22 -6.12
N GLY A 838 76.87 -57.22 -6.56
CA GLY A 838 78.27 -57.39 -6.17
C GLY A 838 78.50 -58.16 -4.87
N GLN A 839 77.45 -58.45 -4.07
CA GLN A 839 77.60 -59.28 -2.87
C GLN A 839 77.64 -60.77 -3.22
N THR A 840 78.66 -61.47 -2.73
CA THR A 840 78.75 -62.93 -2.80
C THR A 840 77.93 -63.56 -1.67
N THR A 841 77.13 -64.57 -2.00
CA THR A 841 76.37 -65.33 -1.00
C THR A 841 77.08 -66.65 -0.67
N TYR A 842 77.47 -66.84 0.59
CA TYR A 842 78.13 -68.07 1.07
C TYR A 842 77.54 -68.50 2.42
N ASN A 843 77.25 -69.80 2.58
CA ASN A 843 76.59 -70.37 3.77
C ASN A 843 75.28 -69.67 4.23
N GLY A 844 74.63 -68.89 3.35
CA GLY A 844 73.42 -68.12 3.66
C GLY A 844 73.67 -66.69 4.18
N GLN A 845 74.93 -66.28 4.30
CA GLN A 845 75.33 -64.88 4.54
C GLN A 845 75.69 -64.20 3.22
N GLN A 846 75.57 -62.87 3.20
CA GLN A 846 75.97 -62.02 2.07
C GLN A 846 77.07 -61.05 2.51
N ALA A 847 78.09 -60.88 1.67
CA ALA A 847 79.13 -59.88 1.85
C ALA A 847 79.73 -59.50 0.49
N PHE A 848 80.25 -58.28 0.36
CA PHE A 848 81.22 -57.98 -0.68
C PHE A 848 82.54 -58.71 -0.35
N ILE A 849 83.16 -59.38 -1.32
CA ILE A 849 84.40 -60.15 -1.11
C ILE A 849 85.42 -59.76 -2.19
N THR A 850 86.60 -59.31 -1.77
CA THR A 850 87.74 -58.95 -2.65
C THR A 850 89.06 -59.01 -1.87
N HIS A 851 90.16 -58.51 -2.44
CA HIS A 851 91.50 -58.53 -1.85
C HIS A 851 91.95 -57.15 -1.34
N ALA A 852 92.91 -57.15 -0.42
CA ALA A 852 93.52 -55.91 0.08
C ALA A 852 94.21 -55.16 -1.06
N GLY A 853 93.86 -53.89 -1.28
CA GLY A 853 94.33 -53.10 -2.41
C GLY A 853 93.49 -53.22 -3.70
N GLU A 854 92.45 -54.05 -3.72
CA GLU A 854 91.43 -54.03 -4.78
C GLU A 854 90.20 -53.18 -4.37
N PRO A 855 89.49 -52.56 -5.34
CA PRO A 855 88.29 -51.78 -5.06
C PRO A 855 87.03 -52.64 -4.95
N ILE A 856 86.11 -52.26 -4.05
CA ILE A 856 84.69 -52.62 -4.16
C ILE A 856 83.89 -51.43 -4.68
N ASP A 857 82.99 -51.67 -5.63
CA ASP A 857 81.97 -50.72 -6.06
C ASP A 857 80.66 -51.03 -5.32
N VAL A 858 80.13 -50.08 -4.56
CA VAL A 858 78.86 -50.23 -3.84
C VAL A 858 77.88 -49.13 -4.20
N THR A 859 76.67 -49.53 -4.57
CA THR A 859 75.56 -48.62 -4.87
C THR A 859 74.65 -48.45 -3.66
N GLY A 860 74.48 -47.21 -3.22
CA GLY A 860 73.44 -46.80 -2.28
C GLY A 860 72.31 -46.07 -3.01
N SER A 861 71.07 -46.24 -2.56
CA SER A 861 69.92 -45.50 -3.06
C SER A 861 69.06 -44.95 -1.93
N SER A 862 68.61 -43.72 -2.11
CA SER A 862 67.76 -42.96 -1.21
C SER A 862 66.53 -42.47 -1.98
N ALA A 863 65.40 -42.40 -1.29
CA ALA A 863 64.20 -41.75 -1.81
C ALA A 863 63.47 -41.06 -0.66
N ASP A 864 63.07 -39.82 -0.92
CA ASP A 864 62.42 -38.91 0.01
C ASP A 864 61.15 -38.33 -0.64
N PRO A 865 60.03 -38.21 0.09
CA PRO A 865 58.80 -37.61 -0.45
C PRO A 865 58.82 -36.07 -0.50
N GLY A 866 59.67 -35.39 0.28
CA GLY A 866 59.79 -33.93 0.38
C GLY A 866 60.75 -33.31 -0.64
N SER A 867 61.00 -32.01 -0.49
CA SER A 867 61.81 -31.16 -1.37
C SER A 867 63.26 -30.98 -0.89
N ASP A 868 63.80 -31.97 -0.18
CA ASP A 868 64.96 -31.82 0.71
C ASP A 868 66.33 -32.21 0.09
N ASP A 869 67.41 -31.59 0.59
CA ASP A 869 68.78 -31.70 0.06
C ASP A 869 69.53 -32.93 0.58
N LEU A 870 69.12 -34.12 0.12
CA LEU A 870 69.64 -35.39 0.63
C LEU A 870 71.18 -35.50 0.64
N THR A 871 71.74 -35.70 1.83
CA THR A 871 73.15 -35.99 2.09
C THR A 871 73.36 -37.48 2.32
N LEU A 872 73.90 -38.15 1.30
CA LEU A 872 74.22 -39.57 1.30
C LEU A 872 75.63 -39.78 1.87
N THR A 873 75.80 -40.71 2.80
CA THR A 873 77.07 -40.98 3.50
C THR A 873 77.41 -42.47 3.51
N TRP A 874 78.59 -42.84 3.00
CA TRP A 874 79.17 -44.18 3.11
C TRP A 874 80.26 -44.15 4.18
N THR A 875 80.16 -45.02 5.19
CA THR A 875 81.21 -45.26 6.19
C THR A 875 81.72 -46.68 6.03
N TRP A 876 82.98 -46.83 5.60
CA TRP A 876 83.53 -48.11 5.14
C TRP A 876 83.98 -49.05 6.27
N GLY A 877 84.02 -48.57 7.51
CA GLY A 877 84.34 -49.39 8.69
C GLY A 877 85.85 -49.57 8.97
N ASP A 878 86.73 -49.15 8.06
CA ASP A 878 88.18 -49.04 8.25
C ASP A 878 88.62 -47.68 8.84
N GLY A 879 87.68 -46.73 8.92
CA GLY A 879 87.90 -45.34 9.34
C GLY A 879 87.74 -44.31 8.21
N ALA A 880 87.61 -44.76 6.96
CA ALA A 880 87.24 -43.90 5.83
C ALA A 880 85.72 -43.64 5.79
N SER A 881 85.35 -42.44 5.35
CA SER A 881 83.97 -42.07 5.04
C SER A 881 83.93 -41.16 3.81
N GLU A 882 82.87 -41.29 3.02
CA GLU A 882 82.58 -40.45 1.87
C GLU A 882 81.15 -39.91 1.92
N THR A 883 80.96 -38.68 1.48
CA THR A 883 79.63 -38.07 1.33
C THR A 883 79.30 -37.74 -0.13
N LEU A 884 78.02 -37.52 -0.39
CA LEU A 884 77.46 -36.93 -1.61
C LEU A 884 76.16 -36.20 -1.24
N THR A 885 76.17 -34.86 -1.25
CA THR A 885 74.96 -34.05 -1.11
C THR A 885 74.28 -33.86 -2.47
N SER A 886 72.96 -33.98 -2.50
CA SER A 886 72.15 -34.07 -3.71
C SER A 886 71.10 -32.96 -3.72
N LEU A 887 71.53 -31.74 -4.04
CA LEU A 887 70.72 -30.52 -3.93
C LEU A 887 69.47 -30.54 -4.82
N VAL A 888 68.34 -30.03 -4.34
CA VAL A 888 67.07 -29.85 -5.05
C VAL A 888 67.08 -28.62 -5.96
N ASN A 889 67.70 -27.52 -5.53
CA ASN A 889 67.81 -26.29 -6.34
C ASN A 889 69.26 -25.91 -6.72
N PRO A 890 70.06 -26.82 -7.33
CA PRO A 890 71.49 -26.63 -7.54
C PRO A 890 71.81 -25.41 -8.43
N PRO A 891 72.80 -24.57 -8.07
CA PRO A 891 73.83 -24.80 -7.04
C PRO A 891 73.47 -24.25 -5.64
N ALA A 892 72.24 -23.78 -5.41
CA ALA A 892 71.78 -23.40 -4.08
C ALA A 892 71.31 -24.63 -3.30
N THR A 893 71.22 -24.48 -1.97
CA THR A 893 70.42 -25.41 -1.16
C THR A 893 68.93 -25.11 -1.32
N ASP A 894 68.06 -26.00 -0.88
CA ASP A 894 66.65 -25.66 -0.72
C ASP A 894 66.46 -24.59 0.38
N PRO A 895 65.45 -23.70 0.28
CA PRO A 895 65.13 -22.73 1.32
C PRO A 895 63.94 -23.20 2.17
N ALA A 896 64.17 -23.42 3.46
CA ALA A 896 63.13 -23.78 4.44
C ALA A 896 61.82 -22.99 4.25
N LYS A 897 60.72 -23.74 4.11
CA LYS A 897 59.48 -23.43 3.39
C LYS A 897 59.65 -23.34 1.87
N SER A 898 59.98 -24.46 1.24
CA SER A 898 60.10 -24.57 -0.21
C SER A 898 58.80 -24.17 -0.94
N PRO A 899 58.84 -23.25 -1.92
CA PRO A 899 57.72 -23.00 -2.85
C PRO A 899 57.53 -24.14 -3.86
N SER A 900 58.38 -25.16 -3.82
CA SER A 900 58.47 -26.23 -4.81
C SER A 900 58.14 -27.59 -4.20
N ILE A 901 57.55 -28.48 -5.00
CA ILE A 901 57.28 -29.87 -4.64
C ILE A 901 58.20 -30.73 -5.52
N GLN A 902 59.33 -31.17 -4.98
CA GLN A 902 60.40 -31.83 -5.74
C GLN A 902 60.90 -33.15 -5.08
N PRO A 903 60.04 -34.19 -4.98
CA PRO A 903 60.33 -35.45 -4.28
C PRO A 903 61.66 -36.08 -4.70
N ARG A 904 62.58 -36.25 -3.75
CA ARG A 904 64.00 -36.50 -4.07
C ARG A 904 64.39 -37.97 -4.04
N ALA A 905 64.52 -38.58 -5.23
CA ALA A 905 65.15 -39.89 -5.41
C ALA A 905 66.61 -39.77 -5.90
N VAL A 906 67.54 -40.48 -5.24
CA VAL A 906 68.98 -40.42 -5.49
C VAL A 906 69.61 -41.82 -5.43
N THR A 907 70.21 -42.27 -6.52
CA THR A 907 71.03 -43.50 -6.55
C THR A 907 72.45 -43.15 -6.94
N ALA A 908 73.42 -43.61 -6.15
CA ALA A 908 74.83 -43.28 -6.33
C ALA A 908 75.73 -44.47 -6.00
N MET A 909 76.82 -44.58 -6.75
CA MET A 909 77.84 -45.61 -6.59
C MET A 909 79.13 -44.97 -6.06
N LYS A 910 79.76 -45.61 -5.09
CA LYS A 910 81.10 -45.25 -4.57
C LYS A 910 82.04 -46.44 -4.68
N SER A 911 83.33 -46.17 -4.81
CA SER A 911 84.37 -47.16 -5.03
C SER A 911 85.46 -47.00 -3.97
N HIS A 912 85.69 -48.02 -3.14
CA HIS A 912 86.65 -47.94 -2.02
C HIS A 912 87.62 -49.12 -1.99
N VAL A 913 88.86 -48.83 -1.61
CA VAL A 913 89.99 -49.77 -1.58
C VAL A 913 90.47 -49.94 -0.14
N TYR A 914 90.28 -51.14 0.40
CA TYR A 914 90.71 -51.46 1.76
C TYR A 914 92.20 -51.86 1.77
N GLY A 915 92.99 -51.21 2.62
CA GLY A 915 94.45 -51.42 2.69
C GLY A 915 94.89 -52.68 3.43
N ASP A 916 94.13 -53.13 4.43
CA ASP A 916 94.42 -54.32 5.24
C ASP A 916 93.31 -55.37 5.08
N ALA A 917 93.71 -56.64 5.08
CA ALA A 917 92.80 -57.78 5.02
C ALA A 917 92.07 -57.98 6.35
N CYS A 918 90.77 -57.70 6.38
CA CYS A 918 89.92 -57.82 7.58
C CYS A 918 88.44 -58.06 7.22
N LEU A 919 87.59 -58.14 8.25
CA LEU A 919 86.13 -58.10 8.15
C LEU A 919 85.67 -56.67 8.54
N TYR A 920 84.92 -56.01 7.67
CA TYR A 920 84.44 -54.64 7.86
C TYR A 920 82.91 -54.56 7.75
N THR A 921 82.33 -53.54 8.38
CA THR A 921 80.91 -53.18 8.23
C THR A 921 80.82 -51.87 7.46
N LEU A 922 80.15 -51.91 6.31
CA LEU A 922 79.80 -50.73 5.54
C LEU A 922 78.43 -50.22 6.00
N THR A 923 78.36 -48.95 6.41
CA THR A 923 77.09 -48.25 6.65
C THR A 923 76.84 -47.25 5.53
N PHE A 924 75.63 -47.25 4.97
CA PHE A 924 75.09 -46.22 4.10
C PHE A 924 73.98 -45.49 4.86
N ALA A 925 74.21 -44.23 5.20
CA ALA A 925 73.26 -43.38 5.89
C ALA A 925 72.79 -42.24 4.97
N THR A 926 71.55 -41.84 5.14
CA THR A 926 70.90 -40.74 4.42
C THR A 926 70.29 -39.79 5.44
N ALA A 927 70.51 -38.51 5.26
CA ALA A 927 69.83 -37.44 5.98
C ALA A 927 69.35 -36.40 4.97
N ASP A 928 68.23 -35.79 5.26
CA ASP A 928 67.74 -34.54 4.68
C ASP A 928 68.54 -33.35 5.27
N ASP A 929 68.07 -32.12 5.05
CA ASP A 929 68.65 -30.91 5.68
C ASP A 929 67.74 -30.26 6.74
N ASP A 930 66.52 -30.77 6.95
CA ASP A 930 65.55 -30.30 7.95
C ASP A 930 65.55 -31.13 9.26
N GLY A 931 65.96 -32.41 9.25
CA GLY A 931 66.44 -33.15 10.42
C GLY A 931 66.10 -34.66 10.55
N GLY A 932 65.45 -35.27 9.57
CA GLY A 932 65.18 -36.72 9.50
C GLY A 932 66.39 -37.53 8.99
N SER A 933 66.36 -38.85 9.19
CA SER A 933 67.45 -39.72 8.73
C SER A 933 67.15 -41.23 8.75
N SER A 934 67.90 -41.97 7.92
CA SER A 934 67.85 -43.44 7.87
C SER A 934 69.23 -44.05 7.59
N GLU A 935 69.41 -45.33 7.94
CA GLU A 935 70.65 -46.06 7.66
C GLU A 935 70.41 -47.53 7.25
N ALA A 936 71.31 -48.05 6.42
CA ALA A 936 71.41 -49.44 6.02
C ALA A 936 72.85 -49.94 6.14
N THR A 937 73.05 -51.22 6.44
CA THR A 937 74.38 -51.81 6.66
C THR A 937 74.63 -53.06 5.83
N ALA A 938 75.85 -53.22 5.31
CA ALA A 938 76.32 -54.40 4.59
C ALA A 938 77.67 -54.91 5.16
N THR A 939 78.00 -56.17 4.89
CA THR A 939 79.29 -56.77 5.31
C THR A 939 80.30 -56.73 4.17
N VAL A 940 81.56 -56.48 4.49
CA VAL A 940 82.68 -56.53 3.54
C VAL A 940 83.80 -57.44 4.08
N ILE A 941 84.32 -58.31 3.22
CA ILE A 941 85.42 -59.24 3.51
C ILE A 941 86.57 -58.92 2.58
N ILE A 942 87.73 -58.61 3.17
CA ILE A 942 88.94 -58.30 2.42
C ILE A 942 89.98 -59.37 2.73
N ALA A 943 90.27 -60.22 1.75
CA ALA A 943 91.33 -61.22 1.83
C ALA A 943 92.72 -60.58 1.67
N GLY A 944 93.78 -61.29 2.07
CA GLY A 944 95.16 -60.88 1.79
C GLY A 944 95.57 -61.06 0.32
N ASN A 945 96.88 -61.15 0.08
CA ASN A 945 97.49 -61.29 -1.26
C ASN A 945 98.64 -62.32 -1.28
N ALA A 946 98.64 -63.32 -0.41
CA ALA A 946 99.78 -64.20 -0.23
C ALA A 946 99.84 -65.32 -1.28
N ASP A 947 100.88 -65.28 -2.12
CA ASP A 947 101.13 -66.15 -3.28
C ASP A 947 101.06 -67.67 -3.09
N ARG A 948 101.06 -68.17 -1.84
CA ARG A 948 101.15 -69.59 -1.48
C ARG A 948 100.38 -69.92 -0.22
N ALA A 949 99.54 -70.95 -0.33
CA ALA A 949 98.93 -71.63 0.81
C ALA A 949 99.99 -72.14 1.79
N ARG A 950 99.66 -72.13 3.08
CA ARG A 950 100.56 -72.45 4.17
C ARG A 950 100.02 -73.59 5.03
N SER A 951 100.94 -74.41 5.52
CA SER A 951 100.61 -75.58 6.33
C SER A 951 100.11 -75.19 7.73
N GLN A 952 99.37 -76.09 8.38
CA GLN A 952 99.02 -75.94 9.80
C GLN A 952 100.27 -75.79 10.70
N GLY A 953 101.45 -76.23 10.27
CA GLY A 953 102.71 -76.04 10.98
C GLY A 953 103.24 -74.60 10.89
N TYR A 954 103.13 -73.98 9.71
CA TYR A 954 103.45 -72.56 9.52
C TYR A 954 102.49 -71.69 10.34
N TRP A 955 101.18 -71.92 10.23
CA TRP A 955 100.18 -71.16 11.00
C TRP A 955 100.36 -71.34 12.52
N LYS A 956 100.74 -72.54 13.00
CA LYS A 956 101.10 -72.76 14.41
C LYS A 956 102.22 -71.83 14.90
N VAL A 957 103.17 -71.45 14.05
CA VAL A 957 104.25 -70.50 14.39
C VAL A 957 103.73 -69.06 14.40
N GLN A 958 102.93 -68.67 13.40
CA GLN A 958 102.38 -67.31 13.33
C GLN A 958 101.49 -66.95 14.53
N TYR A 959 100.79 -67.95 15.10
CA TYR A 959 99.96 -67.81 16.31
C TYR A 959 100.71 -68.17 17.62
N ASP A 960 102.01 -68.52 17.59
CA ASP A 960 102.80 -68.75 18.82
C ASP A 960 103.19 -67.43 19.50
N ALA A 961 103.44 -67.46 20.81
CA ALA A 961 103.84 -66.28 21.58
C ALA A 961 105.35 -65.98 21.50
N LYS A 962 106.10 -66.75 20.69
CA LYS A 962 107.57 -66.67 20.58
C LYS A 962 108.00 -66.37 19.13
N PRO A 963 108.67 -65.23 18.86
CA PRO A 963 109.10 -64.86 17.52
C PRO A 963 110.14 -65.84 16.93
N PRO A 964 110.30 -65.88 15.60
CA PRO A 964 109.77 -64.93 14.61
C PRO A 964 108.35 -65.24 14.10
N ASN A 965 107.43 -64.30 14.35
CA ASN A 965 106.13 -64.21 13.68
C ASN A 965 106.26 -63.14 12.58
N ILE A 966 105.60 -63.32 11.45
CA ILE A 966 105.68 -62.44 10.27
C ILE A 966 104.51 -61.44 10.26
N PHE A 967 103.33 -61.86 10.71
CA PHE A 967 102.13 -61.03 10.81
C PHE A 967 102.03 -60.32 12.15
N THR A 968 101.39 -59.15 12.17
CA THR A 968 101.06 -58.43 13.40
C THR A 968 99.88 -59.08 14.15
N GLN A 969 99.77 -58.83 15.45
CA GLN A 969 98.63 -59.27 16.26
C GLN A 969 97.28 -58.79 15.68
N THR A 970 97.25 -57.60 15.08
CA THR A 970 96.07 -57.04 14.41
C THR A 970 95.68 -57.86 13.19
N GLN A 971 96.62 -58.11 12.28
CA GLN A 971 96.39 -58.93 11.08
C GLN A 971 95.97 -60.36 11.44
N LEU A 972 96.61 -60.97 12.43
CA LEU A 972 96.23 -62.29 12.95
C LEU A 972 94.82 -62.32 13.58
N THR A 973 94.35 -61.19 14.11
CA THR A 973 92.98 -61.04 14.63
C THR A 973 91.98 -60.81 13.49
N CYS A 974 92.33 -59.98 12.51
CA CYS A 974 91.53 -59.76 11.30
C CYS A 974 91.33 -61.04 10.48
N TYR A 975 92.39 -61.85 10.28
CA TYR A 975 92.23 -63.15 9.62
C TYR A 975 91.30 -64.08 10.39
N LEU A 976 91.33 -64.05 11.73
CA LEU A 976 90.38 -64.80 12.55
C LEU A 976 88.96 -64.22 12.49
N ALA A 977 88.76 -62.92 12.30
CA ALA A 977 87.44 -62.34 12.08
C ALA A 977 86.84 -62.83 10.74
N ILE A 978 87.64 -62.87 9.67
CA ILE A 978 87.26 -63.46 8.37
C ILE A 978 86.91 -64.94 8.53
N VAL A 979 87.76 -65.73 9.21
CA VAL A 979 87.48 -67.15 9.53
C VAL A 979 86.18 -67.28 10.33
N SER A 980 85.93 -66.40 11.31
CA SER A 980 84.75 -66.46 12.19
C SER A 980 83.45 -66.03 11.53
N PHE A 981 83.52 -65.39 10.36
CA PHE A 981 82.36 -65.13 9.50
C PHE A 981 82.16 -66.27 8.51
N MET A 982 83.21 -66.64 7.76
CA MET A 982 83.10 -67.61 6.67
C MET A 982 82.89 -69.06 7.14
N SER A 983 83.39 -69.42 8.33
CA SER A 983 83.33 -70.78 8.83
C SER A 983 82.02 -71.10 9.56
N SER A 984 81.32 -72.14 9.11
CA SER A 984 80.23 -72.73 9.88
C SER A 984 80.70 -73.55 11.10
N VAL A 985 82.01 -73.67 11.31
CA VAL A 985 82.65 -74.41 12.41
C VAL A 985 83.22 -73.49 13.49
N TYR A 986 83.66 -72.29 13.12
CA TYR A 986 84.30 -71.34 14.04
C TYR A 986 83.43 -70.09 14.24
N GLY A 987 82.89 -69.93 15.45
CA GLY A 987 82.50 -68.60 15.94
C GLY A 987 83.73 -67.77 16.32
N PRO A 988 83.56 -66.55 16.87
CA PRO A 988 84.64 -65.60 17.17
C PRO A 988 85.88 -66.22 17.83
N LEU A 989 86.98 -66.32 17.08
CA LEU A 989 88.25 -66.86 17.54
C LEU A 989 89.22 -65.77 18.00
N THR A 990 89.83 -65.98 19.17
CA THR A 990 91.02 -65.24 19.61
C THR A 990 92.31 -65.90 19.10
N VAL A 991 93.39 -65.13 19.01
CA VAL A 991 94.74 -65.61 18.66
C VAL A 991 95.18 -66.79 19.56
N GLN A 992 94.82 -66.77 20.85
CA GLN A 992 95.10 -67.88 21.78
C GLN A 992 94.31 -69.15 21.44
N GLN A 993 93.03 -69.05 21.08
CA GLN A 993 92.23 -70.22 20.69
C GLN A 993 92.75 -70.83 19.38
N ALA A 994 93.17 -70.00 18.41
CA ALA A 994 93.80 -70.47 17.18
C ALA A 994 95.12 -71.19 17.45
N HIS A 995 95.98 -70.61 18.30
CA HIS A 995 97.19 -71.28 18.81
C HIS A 995 96.86 -72.64 19.44
N ASP A 996 95.85 -72.71 20.31
CA ASP A 996 95.53 -73.92 21.07
C ASP A 996 94.89 -75.02 20.19
N ILE A 997 94.23 -74.64 19.09
CA ILE A 997 93.83 -75.58 18.03
C ILE A 997 95.07 -76.19 17.37
N PHE A 998 96.01 -75.36 16.90
CA PHE A 998 97.22 -75.83 16.23
C PHE A 998 98.18 -76.61 17.15
N SER A 999 98.32 -76.20 18.41
CA SER A 999 99.23 -76.82 19.39
C SER A 999 98.70 -78.13 20.01
N ARG A 1000 97.43 -78.49 19.79
CA ARG A 1000 96.78 -79.68 20.37
C ARG A 1000 97.46 -80.99 19.94
N THR A 1001 98.12 -81.69 20.87
CA THR A 1001 98.71 -83.02 20.64
C THR A 1001 97.66 -84.13 20.84
N SER A 1002 96.80 -84.35 19.83
CA SER A 1002 95.76 -85.38 19.86
C SER A 1002 95.77 -86.23 18.59
N SER A 1003 95.42 -87.51 18.74
CA SER A 1003 95.18 -88.47 17.64
C SER A 1003 93.69 -88.60 17.26
N ASP A 1004 92.83 -87.77 17.84
CA ASP A 1004 91.43 -87.63 17.43
C ASP A 1004 91.33 -87.08 15.99
N PRO A 1005 90.67 -87.79 15.06
CA PRO A 1005 90.41 -87.30 13.70
C PRO A 1005 89.78 -85.91 13.64
N ARG A 1006 88.88 -85.55 14.57
CA ARG A 1006 88.18 -84.26 14.55
C ARG A 1006 89.12 -83.12 14.97
N ALA A 1007 89.91 -83.31 16.02
CA ALA A 1007 90.99 -82.39 16.39
C ALA A 1007 92.03 -82.20 15.27
N LEU A 1008 92.43 -83.28 14.57
CA LEU A 1008 93.35 -83.20 13.44
C LEU A 1008 92.74 -82.46 12.25
N MET A 1009 91.47 -82.74 11.93
CA MET A 1009 90.71 -82.05 10.90
C MET A 1009 90.54 -80.55 11.20
N SER A 1010 90.27 -80.18 12.45
CA SER A 1010 90.16 -78.77 12.87
C SER A 1010 91.43 -77.97 12.57
N LYS A 1011 92.62 -78.52 12.79
CA LYS A 1011 93.88 -77.84 12.42
C LYS A 1011 93.97 -77.55 10.92
N GLN A 1012 93.63 -78.52 10.08
CA GLN A 1012 93.69 -78.37 8.63
C GLN A 1012 92.57 -77.46 8.11
N LEU A 1013 91.40 -77.44 8.77
CA LEU A 1013 90.30 -76.54 8.44
C LEU A 1013 90.61 -75.08 8.83
N LEU A 1014 91.20 -74.86 10.01
CA LEU A 1014 91.64 -73.52 10.43
C LEU A 1014 92.79 -73.02 9.54
N ALA A 1015 93.74 -73.88 9.18
CA ALA A 1015 94.78 -73.54 8.19
C ALA A 1015 94.19 -73.21 6.81
N ALA A 1016 93.16 -73.94 6.36
CA ALA A 1016 92.47 -73.64 5.10
C ALA A 1016 91.81 -72.26 5.14
N TRP A 1017 91.00 -71.95 6.16
CA TRP A 1017 90.37 -70.63 6.27
C TRP A 1017 91.35 -69.48 6.51
N LEU A 1018 92.49 -69.73 7.17
CA LEU A 1018 93.58 -68.74 7.26
C LEU A 1018 94.31 -68.55 5.93
N ASN A 1019 94.43 -69.60 5.10
CA ASN A 1019 94.92 -69.47 3.73
C ASN A 1019 93.96 -68.61 2.88
N PHE A 1020 92.65 -68.74 3.04
CA PHE A 1020 91.66 -67.83 2.43
C PHE A 1020 91.78 -66.40 2.95
N ALA A 1021 91.76 -66.20 4.26
CA ALA A 1021 91.83 -64.87 4.87
C ALA A 1021 93.14 -64.12 4.53
N ASN A 1022 94.23 -64.86 4.31
CA ASN A 1022 95.53 -64.34 3.86
C ASN A 1022 95.65 -64.22 2.32
N GLY A 1023 94.61 -64.56 1.55
CA GLY A 1023 94.56 -64.43 0.09
C GLY A 1023 95.45 -65.41 -0.67
N SER A 1024 95.62 -66.62 -0.12
CA SER A 1024 96.23 -67.76 -0.80
C SER A 1024 95.21 -68.71 -1.42
N TYR A 1025 93.93 -68.47 -1.18
CA TYR A 1025 92.79 -69.13 -1.82
C TYR A 1025 91.60 -68.19 -1.85
N ASP A 1026 90.81 -68.35 -2.89
CA ASP A 1026 89.53 -67.70 -3.15
C ASP A 1026 88.45 -68.79 -3.13
N LEU A 1027 87.16 -68.43 -3.05
CA LEU A 1027 86.10 -69.44 -2.94
C LEU A 1027 85.98 -70.35 -4.19
N ASP A 1028 86.41 -69.85 -5.35
CA ASP A 1028 86.40 -70.56 -6.62
C ASP A 1028 87.77 -71.17 -7.01
N THR A 1029 88.88 -70.86 -6.31
CA THR A 1029 90.22 -71.37 -6.66
C THR A 1029 90.21 -72.90 -6.81
N PRO A 1030 90.63 -73.46 -7.97
CA PRO A 1030 90.57 -74.90 -8.19
C PRO A 1030 91.51 -75.70 -7.28
N VAL A 1031 90.98 -76.72 -6.59
CA VAL A 1031 91.73 -77.63 -5.70
C VAL A 1031 91.57 -79.11 -6.08
N ASP A 1032 92.60 -79.88 -5.76
CA ASP A 1032 92.72 -81.31 -5.98
C ASP A 1032 92.27 -82.08 -4.72
N THR A 1033 91.10 -82.74 -4.78
CA THR A 1033 90.52 -83.47 -3.64
C THR A 1033 90.77 -84.98 -3.66
N ASP A 1034 91.09 -85.62 -4.78
CA ASP A 1034 91.39 -87.08 -4.82
C ASP A 1034 92.89 -87.42 -4.81
N GLY A 1035 93.74 -86.55 -5.35
CA GLY A 1035 95.20 -86.67 -5.37
C GLY A 1035 95.78 -87.14 -6.70
N ASP A 1036 95.04 -87.12 -7.81
CA ASP A 1036 95.57 -87.46 -9.13
C ASP A 1036 96.45 -86.34 -9.76
N GLY A 1037 96.38 -85.13 -9.21
CA GLY A 1037 97.11 -83.93 -9.63
C GLY A 1037 96.22 -82.86 -10.29
N VAL A 1038 95.06 -83.24 -10.81
CA VAL A 1038 94.07 -82.36 -11.46
C VAL A 1038 93.15 -81.73 -10.40
N ALA A 1039 92.75 -80.48 -10.61
CA ALA A 1039 91.75 -79.85 -9.76
C ALA A 1039 90.34 -80.38 -10.11
N ASN A 1040 89.61 -80.83 -9.10
CA ASN A 1040 88.31 -81.50 -9.25
C ASN A 1040 87.20 -80.86 -8.37
N SER A 1041 87.53 -79.80 -7.62
CA SER A 1041 86.61 -78.98 -6.84
C SER A 1041 87.15 -77.54 -6.73
N THR A 1042 86.40 -76.61 -6.14
CA THR A 1042 86.94 -75.31 -5.72
C THR A 1042 87.31 -75.34 -4.25
N PHE A 1043 88.19 -74.44 -3.80
CA PHE A 1043 88.56 -74.32 -2.38
C PHE A 1043 87.32 -74.13 -1.50
N GLY A 1044 86.43 -73.19 -1.84
CA GLY A 1044 85.19 -72.94 -1.08
C GLY A 1044 84.28 -74.17 -1.02
N ALA A 1045 84.12 -74.89 -2.13
CA ALA A 1045 83.31 -76.12 -2.18
C ALA A 1045 83.94 -77.28 -1.38
N ALA A 1046 85.27 -77.46 -1.48
CA ALA A 1046 86.00 -78.49 -0.74
C ALA A 1046 86.02 -78.21 0.77
N VAL A 1047 86.17 -76.95 1.16
CA VAL A 1047 86.09 -76.50 2.56
C VAL A 1047 84.66 -76.62 3.08
N ALA A 1048 83.63 -76.20 2.35
CA ALA A 1048 82.23 -76.41 2.74
C ALA A 1048 81.88 -77.90 2.92
N ALA A 1049 82.37 -78.77 2.03
CA ALA A 1049 82.20 -80.23 2.16
C ALA A 1049 82.94 -80.79 3.38
N ALA A 1050 84.12 -80.27 3.71
CA ALA A 1050 84.82 -80.59 4.94
C ALA A 1050 84.07 -80.09 6.18
N GLU A 1051 83.55 -78.86 6.19
CA GLU A 1051 82.74 -78.33 7.29
C GLU A 1051 81.46 -79.11 7.51
N ALA A 1052 80.75 -79.51 6.45
CA ALA A 1052 79.57 -80.37 6.56
C ALA A 1052 79.90 -81.72 7.22
N VAL A 1053 81.06 -82.31 6.92
CA VAL A 1053 81.56 -83.54 7.58
C VAL A 1053 82.04 -83.27 9.00
N TYR A 1054 82.58 -82.09 9.29
CA TYR A 1054 82.98 -81.69 10.64
C TYR A 1054 81.75 -81.46 11.54
N ASN A 1055 80.76 -80.70 11.10
CA ASN A 1055 79.58 -80.37 11.88
C ASN A 1055 78.61 -81.55 12.02
N ASN A 1056 78.65 -82.53 11.12
CA ASN A 1056 77.88 -83.77 11.27
C ASN A 1056 78.40 -84.62 12.46
N PRO A 1057 77.60 -84.87 13.53
CA PRO A 1057 78.02 -85.70 14.66
C PRO A 1057 78.09 -87.20 14.36
N ALA A 1058 77.46 -87.66 13.26
CA ALA A 1058 77.51 -89.04 12.79
C ALA A 1058 78.68 -89.32 11.82
N ALA A 1059 79.56 -88.34 11.57
CA ALA A 1059 80.71 -88.52 10.70
C ALA A 1059 81.69 -89.57 11.26
N THR A 1060 81.96 -90.61 10.48
CA THR A 1060 82.84 -91.71 10.92
C THR A 1060 84.31 -91.26 11.00
N LYS A 1061 85.14 -92.01 11.74
CA LYS A 1061 86.60 -91.85 11.74
C LYS A 1061 87.19 -91.89 10.32
N ALA A 1062 86.60 -92.66 9.40
CA ALA A 1062 87.04 -92.69 8.01
C ALA A 1062 86.71 -91.37 7.28
N HIS A 1063 85.50 -90.83 7.44
CA HIS A 1063 85.09 -89.57 6.79
C HIS A 1063 85.93 -88.38 7.28
N LEU A 1064 86.15 -88.29 8.60
CA LEU A 1064 86.97 -87.25 9.23
C LEU A 1064 88.44 -87.33 8.78
N LEU A 1065 89.04 -88.53 8.72
CA LEU A 1065 90.41 -88.71 8.20
C LEU A 1065 90.52 -88.51 6.68
N GLN A 1066 89.46 -88.75 5.92
CA GLN A 1066 89.43 -88.45 4.48
C GLN A 1066 89.45 -86.94 4.26
N GLN A 1067 88.54 -86.19 4.89
CA GLN A 1067 88.49 -84.73 4.74
C GLN A 1067 89.71 -84.03 5.36
N GLN A 1068 90.25 -84.54 6.47
CA GLN A 1068 91.52 -84.08 7.04
C GLN A 1068 92.67 -84.18 6.00
N LYS A 1069 92.75 -85.28 5.24
CA LYS A 1069 93.75 -85.46 4.18
C LYS A 1069 93.51 -84.58 2.95
N ILE A 1070 92.25 -84.28 2.63
CA ILE A 1070 91.88 -83.39 1.53
C ILE A 1070 92.38 -81.97 1.82
N LEU A 1071 92.01 -81.43 2.99
CA LEU A 1071 92.49 -80.13 3.48
C LEU A 1071 94.02 -80.10 3.58
N GLU A 1072 94.63 -81.17 4.11
CA GLU A 1072 96.08 -81.31 4.22
C GLU A 1072 96.80 -81.31 2.86
N ARG A 1073 96.22 -81.92 1.80
CA ARG A 1073 96.84 -81.96 0.47
C ARG A 1073 97.03 -80.56 -0.10
N PHE A 1074 96.02 -79.69 -0.01
CA PHE A 1074 96.13 -78.35 -0.57
C PHE A 1074 96.86 -77.37 0.38
N ASN A 1075 96.70 -77.49 1.70
CA ASN A 1075 97.50 -76.75 2.69
C ASN A 1075 99.03 -77.06 2.65
N LEU A 1076 99.46 -78.09 1.91
CA LEU A 1076 100.87 -78.49 1.75
C LEU A 1076 101.41 -78.30 0.31
N ARG A 1077 100.61 -77.80 -0.65
CA ARG A 1077 100.89 -78.05 -2.09
C ARG A 1077 102.12 -77.33 -2.65
N ASP A 1078 102.62 -76.28 -2.00
CA ASP A 1078 103.90 -75.63 -2.33
C ASP A 1078 104.80 -75.54 -1.08
N GLY A 1079 105.98 -76.16 -1.15
CA GLY A 1079 106.82 -76.43 0.02
C GLY A 1079 107.52 -75.19 0.61
N GLY A 1080 107.33 -75.00 1.93
CA GLY A 1080 108.05 -74.07 2.79
C GLY A 1080 108.01 -74.52 4.25
#